data_AF-A0A2P2DX27-F1
#
_entry.id   AF-A0A2P2DX27-F1
#
_cell.length_a   1.000
_cell.length_b   1.000
_cell.length_c   1.000
_cell.angle_alpha   90.00
_cell.angle_beta   90.00
_cell.angle_gamma   90.00
#
_symmetry.space_group_name_H-M   'P 1'
#
loop_
_entity.id
_entity.type
_entity.pdbx_description
1 polymer ?
#
loop_
_entity_poly.entity_id
_entity_poly.type
_entity_poly.pdbx_seq_one_letter_code
_entity_poly.pdbx_strand_id
1 'polypeptide(L)'
;MIRFLSLFLLLLTTQILSIDFPNFTLLEEAAREEFKRGLTYKNLRQYSAAKERLQKAIQLKKDFHLARLELANNYYLLGEWEQALEELEILSSLRKNDLLIQSKIEVLRLAIAGGSTSLERIYFKSIEGDALRHNRFRNPSDITFDSLGNFYIAGFGTSNIIKFNSDGAPIANWKGSFRQKIEKPVALANYQDHLYVCDFARDEILEFDQNGSLVRSIGGSGNQNGKFHGPSGIAFDEKGSFYVSDSGNNRIQKFNSRGEFEISFGQDVRFALKNPAGLSFYKNQIYVADKDNKRILIFDTDGNTKGQIKKSEWEKPRSLRIIQNQLYVSDEISGIWSYGLDGGEWKQNSKFRDQKGVYRILTRPFSVNIDSTNTFYAVDYARHRVDIFTDKNTLLSNLDLRIESIDTSDFPNVHLYTRLRNRSGEELIGVDRLAFRVYENDNMTPLFSLARRQKLNERMKIALVFENSKTLEKSYSLLSDSLQPFFSSITDWDDMSLYRSGKDSVLILPNTQSKLDILAKIRDTKKENNFNFGKSGFQALSKLSTHVGPKALIYLVSDEAGEQGFLQYSKTRLVEFAKSHMIPIYVLYVGKNLEKKQFWSDLTEPTGGKWILLDGEGEERDLYQSLRNHFDNRYILSYKTDISPDLVNRYIKLVVDVEHRNVKGKDEAGYFVPAP
;
A
#
# COMPACT_ATOMS: atom_id res chain seq x y z
N MET A 1 -56.39 57.28 24.73
CA MET A 1 -56.44 57.85 23.37
C MET A 1 -55.67 56.89 22.45
N ILE A 2 -56.42 56.07 21.66
CA ILE A 2 -56.12 55.62 20.28
C ILE A 2 -54.80 54.83 20.07
N ARG A 3 -54.80 53.48 19.96
CA ARG A 3 -55.16 52.55 18.85
C ARG A 3 -54.04 52.23 17.82
N PHE A 4 -54.05 50.96 17.40
CA PHE A 4 -53.45 50.24 16.24
C PHE A 4 -52.05 49.61 16.43
N LEU A 5 -51.92 48.25 16.48
CA LEU A 5 -51.87 47.27 15.34
C LEU A 5 -50.76 47.67 14.35
N SER A 6 -49.83 46.85 13.86
CA SER A 6 -49.78 45.39 13.62
C SER A 6 -48.53 45.12 12.75
N LEU A 7 -48.10 43.85 12.66
CA LEU A 7 -47.23 43.27 11.61
C LEU A 7 -45.73 43.70 11.58
N PHE A 8 -44.82 42.82 12.00
CA PHE A 8 -44.25 41.78 11.14
C PHE A 8 -43.37 40.85 11.99
N LEU A 9 -43.88 39.65 12.26
CA LEU A 9 -43.08 38.54 12.77
C LEU A 9 -42.28 38.02 11.57
N LEU A 10 -41.08 38.54 11.35
CA LEU A 10 -40.13 37.90 10.42
C LEU A 10 -39.49 36.73 11.19
N LEU A 11 -40.26 35.64 11.32
CA LEU A 11 -39.70 34.30 11.39
C LEU A 11 -38.88 34.14 10.10
N LEU A 12 -37.60 34.48 10.16
CA LEU A 12 -36.62 33.89 9.26
C LEU A 12 -36.55 32.41 9.63
N THR A 13 -37.53 31.65 9.17
CA THR A 13 -37.29 30.27 8.79
C THR A 13 -36.22 30.37 7.72
N THR A 14 -34.95 30.21 8.10
CA THR A 14 -33.98 29.71 7.15
C THR A 14 -34.53 28.37 6.70
N GLN A 15 -35.26 28.37 5.60
CA GLN A 15 -35.48 27.18 4.81
C GLN A 15 -34.09 26.69 4.45
N ILE A 16 -33.57 25.76 5.24
CA ILE A 16 -32.44 24.92 4.87
C ILE A 16 -32.98 24.02 3.77
N LEU A 17 -33.07 24.56 2.55
CA LEU A 17 -33.26 23.78 1.34
C LEU A 17 -31.90 23.21 0.96
N SER A 18 -31.60 22.03 1.47
CA SER A 18 -30.73 21.07 0.79
C SER A 18 -31.55 19.78 0.59
N ILE A 19 -32.55 19.84 -0.29
CA ILE A 19 -33.32 18.64 -0.66
C ILE A 19 -32.48 17.86 -1.68
N ASP A 20 -31.56 17.04 -1.18
CA ASP A 20 -31.01 15.92 -1.96
C ASP A 20 -31.69 14.60 -1.64
N PHE A 21 -32.50 14.55 -0.58
CA PHE A 21 -33.36 13.41 -0.29
C PHE A 21 -34.74 13.62 -0.93
N PRO A 22 -35.20 12.74 -1.83
CA PRO A 22 -36.46 12.95 -2.53
C PRO A 22 -37.64 12.99 -1.56
N ASN A 23 -38.64 13.81 -1.88
CA ASN A 23 -39.93 13.74 -1.21
C ASN A 23 -40.64 12.46 -1.66
N PHE A 24 -40.93 11.57 -0.72
CA PHE A 24 -41.65 10.33 -0.99
C PHE A 24 -43.15 10.59 -0.90
N THR A 25 -43.90 10.13 -1.89
CA THR A 25 -45.35 9.96 -1.71
C THR A 25 -45.63 8.85 -0.71
N LEU A 26 -46.85 8.78 -0.19
CA LEU A 26 -47.28 7.72 0.75
C LEU A 26 -47.03 6.30 0.19
N LEU A 27 -47.16 6.13 -1.13
CA LEU A 27 -46.91 4.86 -1.82
C LEU A 27 -45.41 4.55 -2.00
N GLU A 28 -44.56 5.57 -1.98
CA GLU A 28 -43.11 5.45 -2.13
C GLU A 28 -42.38 5.39 -0.78
N GLU A 29 -43.04 5.59 0.36
CA GLU A 29 -42.43 5.45 1.70
C GLU A 29 -41.76 4.08 1.90
N ALA A 30 -42.32 3.03 1.30
CA ALA A 30 -41.70 1.70 1.28
C ALA A 30 -40.31 1.70 0.61
N ALA A 31 -40.09 2.51 -0.42
CA ALA A 31 -38.79 2.66 -1.08
C ALA A 31 -37.76 3.33 -0.14
N ARG A 32 -38.19 4.32 0.64
CA ARG A 32 -37.36 4.98 1.66
C ARG A 32 -36.90 3.98 2.73
N GLU A 33 -37.79 3.15 3.22
CA GLU A 33 -37.47 2.14 4.25
C GLU A 33 -36.52 1.05 3.73
N GLU A 34 -36.73 0.56 2.50
CA GLU A 34 -35.78 -0.39 1.90
C GLU A 34 -34.41 0.25 1.63
N PHE A 35 -34.36 1.53 1.21
CA PHE A 35 -33.10 2.26 1.06
C PHE A 35 -32.37 2.41 2.40
N LYS A 36 -33.08 2.80 3.47
CA LYS A 36 -32.52 2.89 4.82
C LYS A 36 -31.93 1.56 5.28
N ARG A 37 -32.64 0.45 5.10
CA ARG A 37 -32.15 -0.90 5.42
C ARG A 37 -30.91 -1.24 4.59
N GLY A 38 -30.95 -0.96 3.29
CA GLY A 38 -29.82 -1.19 2.38
C GLY A 38 -28.56 -0.45 2.82
N LEU A 39 -28.69 0.84 3.14
CA LEU A 39 -27.59 1.66 3.63
C LEU A 39 -27.06 1.18 4.98
N THR A 40 -27.95 0.77 5.89
CA THR A 40 -27.58 0.17 7.18
C THR A 40 -26.75 -1.11 6.97
N TYR A 41 -27.22 -2.03 6.12
CA TYR A 41 -26.46 -3.25 5.81
C TYR A 41 -25.12 -2.95 5.14
N LYS A 42 -25.04 -1.98 4.23
CA LYS A 42 -23.79 -1.56 3.59
C LYS A 42 -22.78 -1.06 4.63
N ASN A 43 -23.23 -0.19 5.55
CA ASN A 43 -22.39 0.37 6.61
C ASN A 43 -21.93 -0.71 7.62
N LEU A 44 -22.77 -1.72 7.86
CA LEU A 44 -22.40 -2.94 8.60
C LEU A 44 -21.58 -3.94 7.78
N ARG A 45 -21.19 -3.59 6.54
CA ARG A 45 -20.40 -4.41 5.60
C ARG A 45 -21.07 -5.72 5.19
N GLN A 46 -22.40 -5.76 5.23
CA GLN A 46 -23.25 -6.87 4.81
C GLN A 46 -23.72 -6.65 3.37
N TYR A 47 -22.76 -6.62 2.43
CA TYR A 47 -22.99 -6.13 1.07
C TYR A 47 -24.03 -6.91 0.26
N SER A 48 -24.16 -8.22 0.48
CA SER A 48 -25.19 -9.03 -0.19
C SER A 48 -26.60 -8.65 0.25
N ALA A 49 -26.80 -8.43 1.56
CA ALA A 49 -28.08 -7.96 2.09
C ALA A 49 -28.37 -6.52 1.66
N ALA A 50 -27.35 -5.67 1.62
CA ALA A 50 -27.46 -4.30 1.11
C ALA A 50 -27.92 -4.27 -0.35
N LYS A 51 -27.32 -5.10 -1.22
CA LYS A 51 -27.68 -5.24 -2.64
C LYS A 51 -29.18 -5.53 -2.80
N GLU A 52 -29.69 -6.55 -2.12
CA GLU A 52 -31.11 -6.94 -2.23
C GLU A 52 -32.05 -5.78 -1.86
N ARG A 53 -31.75 -5.08 -0.76
CA ARG A 53 -32.56 -3.96 -0.26
C ARG A 53 -32.51 -2.75 -1.17
N LEU A 54 -31.34 -2.40 -1.69
CA LEU A 54 -31.15 -1.27 -2.60
C LEU A 54 -31.84 -1.55 -3.96
N GLN A 55 -31.74 -2.76 -4.49
CA GLN A 55 -32.47 -3.17 -5.68
C GLN A 55 -33.99 -3.03 -5.48
N LYS A 56 -34.52 -3.47 -4.33
CA LYS A 56 -35.94 -3.34 -4.00
C LYS A 56 -36.37 -1.88 -3.87
N ALA A 57 -35.54 -1.01 -3.29
CA ALA A 57 -35.82 0.42 -3.24
C ALA A 57 -35.95 1.03 -4.64
N ILE A 58 -35.07 0.66 -5.58
CA ILE A 58 -35.11 1.13 -6.98
C ILE A 58 -36.31 0.54 -7.74
N GLN A 59 -36.72 -0.69 -7.46
CA GLN A 59 -37.92 -1.28 -8.04
C GLN A 59 -39.19 -0.51 -7.65
N LEU A 60 -39.27 -0.11 -6.37
CA LEU A 60 -40.38 0.69 -5.83
C LEU A 60 -40.35 2.14 -6.34
N LYS A 61 -39.15 2.71 -6.53
CA LYS A 61 -38.95 4.05 -7.07
C LYS A 61 -37.79 4.09 -8.09
N LYS A 62 -38.14 4.01 -9.39
CA LYS A 62 -37.16 3.84 -10.49
C LYS A 62 -36.18 5.00 -10.66
N ASP A 63 -36.59 6.22 -10.32
CA ASP A 63 -35.84 7.48 -10.38
C ASP A 63 -35.07 7.79 -9.08
N PHE A 64 -34.98 6.85 -8.14
CA PHE A 64 -34.31 7.08 -6.87
C PHE A 64 -32.78 7.10 -7.00
N HIS A 65 -32.23 8.26 -7.35
CA HIS A 65 -30.80 8.45 -7.66
C HIS A 65 -29.85 8.02 -6.53
N LEU A 66 -30.16 8.36 -5.27
CA LEU A 66 -29.32 7.97 -4.13
C LEU A 66 -29.25 6.44 -3.98
N ALA A 67 -30.38 5.74 -4.15
CA ALA A 67 -30.40 4.28 -4.08
C ALA A 67 -29.58 3.64 -5.19
N ARG A 68 -29.61 4.19 -6.41
CA ARG A 68 -28.77 3.74 -7.53
C ARG A 68 -27.29 3.97 -7.29
N LEU A 69 -26.92 5.14 -6.76
CA LEU A 69 -25.52 5.45 -6.44
C LEU A 69 -24.98 4.51 -5.36
N GLU A 70 -25.76 4.31 -4.30
CA GLU A 70 -25.38 3.38 -3.23
C GLU A 70 -25.35 1.93 -3.70
N LEU A 71 -26.23 1.54 -4.63
CA LEU A 71 -26.19 0.23 -5.27
C LEU A 71 -24.93 0.05 -6.11
N ALA A 72 -24.55 1.04 -6.93
CA ALA A 72 -23.32 1.01 -7.72
C ALA A 72 -22.08 0.90 -6.82
N ASN A 73 -22.02 1.70 -5.75
CA ASN A 73 -20.95 1.62 -4.75
C ASN A 73 -20.92 0.24 -4.07
N ASN A 74 -22.08 -0.35 -3.77
CA ASN A 74 -22.17 -1.67 -3.17
C ASN A 74 -21.77 -2.80 -4.13
N TYR A 75 -22.15 -2.72 -5.42
CA TYR A 75 -21.67 -3.63 -6.46
C TYR A 75 -20.16 -3.59 -6.58
N TYR A 76 -19.57 -2.40 -6.54
CA TYR A 76 -18.12 -2.27 -6.54
C TYR A 76 -17.48 -3.03 -5.35
N LEU A 77 -18.01 -2.84 -4.14
CA LEU A 77 -17.52 -3.53 -2.93
C LEU A 77 -17.73 -5.05 -3.03
N LEU A 78 -18.79 -5.50 -3.68
CA LEU A 78 -19.01 -6.91 -4.00
C LEU A 78 -18.07 -7.45 -5.08
N GLY A 79 -17.21 -6.65 -5.71
CA GLY A 79 -16.44 -7.05 -6.89
C GLY A 79 -17.29 -7.27 -8.15
N GLU A 80 -18.53 -6.78 -8.18
CA GLU A 80 -19.46 -6.85 -9.32
C GLU A 80 -19.26 -5.61 -10.20
N TRP A 81 -18.06 -5.47 -10.78
CA TRP A 81 -17.62 -4.22 -11.40
C TRP A 81 -18.41 -3.87 -12.66
N GLU A 82 -18.84 -4.84 -13.46
CA GLU A 82 -19.69 -4.59 -14.63
C GLU A 82 -21.06 -4.05 -14.23
N GLN A 83 -21.68 -4.62 -13.19
CA GLN A 83 -22.97 -4.16 -12.65
C GLN A 83 -22.86 -2.78 -12.00
N ALA A 84 -21.74 -2.50 -11.33
CA ALA A 84 -21.45 -1.17 -10.82
C ALA A 84 -21.32 -0.15 -11.96
N LEU A 85 -20.67 -0.52 -13.07
CA LEU A 85 -20.53 0.34 -14.24
C LEU A 85 -21.89 0.62 -14.90
N GLU A 86 -22.73 -0.40 -15.07
CA GLU A 86 -24.08 -0.26 -15.64
C GLU A 86 -24.93 0.75 -14.85
N GLU A 87 -24.98 0.64 -13.52
CA GLU A 87 -25.74 1.59 -12.68
C GLU A 87 -25.19 3.02 -12.75
N LEU A 88 -23.86 3.18 -12.85
CA LEU A 88 -23.25 4.50 -13.03
C LEU A 88 -23.56 5.10 -14.41
N GLU A 89 -23.57 4.30 -15.47
CA GLU A 89 -23.94 4.75 -16.82
C GLU A 89 -25.40 5.18 -16.90
N ILE A 90 -26.30 4.45 -16.22
CA ILE A 90 -27.70 4.86 -16.05
C ILE A 90 -27.76 6.21 -15.32
N LEU A 91 -27.05 6.37 -14.20
CA LEU A 91 -27.00 7.64 -13.45
C LEU A 91 -26.44 8.79 -14.29
N SER A 92 -25.39 8.54 -15.06
CA SER A 92 -24.79 9.51 -15.99
C SER A 92 -25.80 10.00 -17.04
N SER A 93 -26.67 9.13 -17.53
CA SER A 93 -27.73 9.50 -18.47
C SER A 93 -28.80 10.42 -17.85
N LEU A 94 -29.08 10.24 -16.55
CA LEU A 94 -30.09 10.99 -15.79
C LEU A 94 -29.54 12.33 -15.27
N ARG A 95 -28.29 12.34 -14.80
CA ARG A 95 -27.57 13.51 -14.28
C ARG A 95 -26.45 13.92 -15.23
N LYS A 96 -26.83 14.59 -16.32
CA LYS A 96 -25.85 15.07 -17.31
C LYS A 96 -24.82 15.98 -16.66
N ASN A 97 -23.54 15.77 -16.99
CA ASN A 97 -22.40 16.55 -16.50
C ASN A 97 -22.08 16.39 -15.00
N ASP A 98 -22.57 15.34 -14.34
CA ASP A 98 -22.12 14.99 -13.00
C ASP A 98 -20.67 14.45 -13.04
N LEU A 99 -19.72 15.33 -12.71
CA LEU A 99 -18.28 15.04 -12.77
C LEU A 99 -17.87 13.88 -11.84
N LEU A 100 -18.58 13.67 -10.72
CA LEU A 100 -18.29 12.57 -9.80
C LEU A 100 -18.63 11.23 -10.45
N ILE A 101 -19.82 11.14 -11.05
CA ILE A 101 -20.26 9.93 -11.75
C ILE A 101 -19.34 9.62 -12.94
N GLN A 102 -18.97 10.62 -13.75
CA GLN A 102 -18.01 10.42 -14.85
C GLN A 102 -16.67 9.89 -14.34
N SER A 103 -16.14 10.47 -13.26
CA SER A 103 -14.89 10.02 -12.66
C SER A 103 -14.96 8.57 -12.20
N LYS A 104 -16.06 8.15 -11.55
CA LYS A 104 -16.27 6.75 -11.13
C LYS A 104 -16.34 5.79 -12.32
N ILE A 105 -17.04 6.17 -13.39
CA ILE A 105 -17.11 5.41 -14.66
C ILE A 105 -15.71 5.20 -15.25
N GLU A 106 -14.93 6.27 -15.38
CA GLU A 106 -13.59 6.20 -15.98
C GLU A 106 -12.64 5.29 -15.17
N VAL A 107 -12.64 5.42 -13.84
CA VAL A 107 -11.82 4.57 -12.95
C VAL A 107 -12.22 3.11 -13.10
N LEU A 108 -13.52 2.82 -13.13
CA LEU A 108 -14.02 1.46 -13.19
C LEU A 108 -13.76 0.80 -14.55
N ARG A 109 -13.93 1.54 -15.66
CA ARG A 109 -13.55 1.08 -17.00
C ARG A 109 -12.07 0.74 -17.08
N LEU A 110 -11.21 1.57 -16.48
CA LEU A 110 -9.78 1.30 -16.43
C LEU A 110 -9.48 0.03 -15.61
N ALA A 111 -10.12 -0.16 -14.47
CA ALA A 111 -9.96 -1.35 -13.64
C ALA A 111 -10.40 -2.63 -14.36
N ILE A 112 -11.54 -2.59 -15.06
CA ILE A 112 -12.06 -3.70 -15.88
C ILE A 112 -11.11 -4.00 -17.05
N ALA A 113 -10.53 -2.97 -17.68
CA ALA A 113 -9.56 -3.11 -18.77
C ALA A 113 -8.16 -3.59 -18.33
N GLY A 114 -7.95 -3.88 -17.04
CA GLY A 114 -6.67 -4.37 -16.51
C GLY A 114 -5.70 -3.28 -16.02
N GLY A 115 -6.15 -2.03 -15.89
CA GLY A 115 -5.36 -0.92 -15.34
C GLY A 115 -4.74 -0.01 -16.41
N SER A 116 -3.89 0.94 -15.97
CA SER A 116 -3.18 1.84 -16.88
C SER A 116 -1.96 1.17 -17.51
N THR A 117 -1.83 1.25 -18.83
CA THR A 117 -0.69 0.68 -19.59
C THR A 117 0.43 1.70 -19.85
N SER A 118 0.20 2.98 -19.56
CA SER A 118 1.14 4.07 -19.82
C SER A 118 1.95 4.42 -18.58
N LEU A 119 3.25 4.11 -18.62
CA LEU A 119 4.25 4.44 -17.60
C LEU A 119 5.13 5.63 -18.05
N GLU A 120 4.64 6.49 -18.96
CA GLU A 120 5.40 7.68 -19.34
C GLU A 120 5.43 8.67 -18.17
N ARG A 121 6.59 8.70 -17.50
CA ARG A 121 6.88 9.64 -16.43
C ARG A 121 7.23 11.01 -17.01
N ILE A 122 6.52 12.04 -16.56
CA ILE A 122 6.77 13.44 -16.91
C ILE A 122 7.21 14.22 -15.68
N TYR A 123 7.94 15.32 -15.92
CA TYR A 123 8.36 16.22 -14.85
C TYR A 123 7.14 16.81 -14.12
N PHE A 124 7.14 16.72 -12.80
CA PHE A 124 6.12 17.31 -11.95
C PHE A 124 6.62 18.61 -11.33
N LYS A 125 7.63 18.54 -10.45
CA LYS A 125 8.20 19.70 -9.73
C LYS A 125 9.61 19.41 -9.24
N SER A 126 10.28 20.42 -8.71
CA SER A 126 11.56 20.27 -8.01
C SER A 126 11.43 20.72 -6.56
N ILE A 127 12.13 20.04 -5.66
CA ILE A 127 12.40 20.51 -4.30
C ILE A 127 13.77 21.17 -4.32
N GLU A 128 13.78 22.50 -4.33
CA GLU A 128 15.01 23.31 -4.35
C GLU A 128 15.55 23.47 -2.93
N GLY A 129 16.69 22.85 -2.64
CA GLY A 129 17.23 22.76 -1.28
C GLY A 129 17.58 24.12 -0.67
N ASP A 130 18.12 25.05 -1.46
CA ASP A 130 18.45 26.41 -0.99
C ASP A 130 17.21 27.27 -0.69
N ALA A 131 16.04 26.94 -1.25
CA ALA A 131 14.80 27.69 -1.03
C ALA A 131 14.15 27.41 0.33
N LEU A 132 14.53 26.33 1.02
CA LEU A 132 13.85 25.83 2.22
C LEU A 132 14.28 26.52 3.55
N ARG A 133 15.00 27.65 3.49
CA ARG A 133 15.42 28.46 4.66
C ARG A 133 16.04 27.61 5.79
N HIS A 134 15.36 27.43 6.92
CA HIS A 134 15.86 26.68 8.08
C HIS A 134 15.88 25.15 7.83
N ASN A 135 15.13 24.66 6.84
CA ASN A 135 15.16 23.27 6.37
C ASN A 135 16.01 23.10 5.10
N ARG A 136 16.94 24.03 4.85
CA ARG A 136 17.84 23.98 3.70
C ARG A 136 18.69 22.72 3.72
N PHE A 137 18.85 22.14 2.53
CA PHE A 137 19.86 21.13 2.25
C PHE A 137 20.72 21.56 1.06
N ARG A 138 22.00 21.15 1.05
CA ARG A 138 22.87 21.26 -0.13
C ARG A 138 23.52 19.94 -0.44
N ASN A 139 23.82 19.76 -1.73
CA ASN A 139 24.46 18.55 -2.23
C ASN A 139 23.73 17.29 -1.75
N PRO A 140 22.42 17.17 -2.06
CA PRO A 140 21.67 16.02 -1.59
C PRO A 140 22.30 14.75 -2.18
N SER A 141 22.54 13.74 -1.34
CA SER A 141 23.25 12.53 -1.75
C SER A 141 22.36 11.32 -1.88
N ASP A 142 21.25 11.26 -1.13
CA ASP A 142 20.32 10.14 -1.18
C ASP A 142 18.91 10.53 -0.71
N ILE A 143 17.94 9.70 -1.07
CA ILE A 143 16.53 9.82 -0.70
C ILE A 143 15.93 8.44 -0.37
N THR A 144 15.12 8.37 0.69
CA THR A 144 14.37 7.15 1.07
C THR A 144 13.00 7.48 1.66
N PHE A 145 12.13 6.48 1.78
CA PHE A 145 10.73 6.60 2.21
C PHE A 145 10.47 5.75 3.47
N ASP A 146 9.56 6.18 4.33
CA ASP A 146 9.03 5.35 5.42
C ASP A 146 7.68 4.72 5.09
N SER A 147 7.19 3.82 5.95
CA SER A 147 5.91 3.13 5.77
C SER A 147 4.69 4.07 5.86
N LEU A 148 4.89 5.30 6.34
CA LEU A 148 3.86 6.32 6.51
C LEU A 148 3.75 7.24 5.28
N GLY A 149 4.60 7.08 4.26
CA GLY A 149 4.62 7.94 3.08
C GLY A 149 5.42 9.22 3.23
N ASN A 150 6.17 9.40 4.33
CA ASN A 150 7.15 10.47 4.42
C ASN A 150 8.42 10.07 3.67
N PHE A 151 9.24 11.06 3.35
CA PHE A 151 10.54 10.83 2.75
C PHE A 151 11.64 11.67 3.39
N TYR A 152 12.87 11.19 3.24
CA TYR A 152 14.06 11.73 3.90
C TYR A 152 15.08 12.06 2.83
N ILE A 153 15.66 13.26 2.88
CA ILE A 153 16.75 13.69 2.00
C ILE A 153 18.01 13.90 2.85
N ALA A 154 19.10 13.23 2.48
CA ALA A 154 20.41 13.45 3.08
C ALA A 154 21.09 14.65 2.43
N GLY A 155 21.26 15.75 3.17
CA GLY A 155 22.01 16.93 2.75
C GLY A 155 23.49 16.78 3.07
N PHE A 156 24.30 16.23 2.16
CA PHE A 156 25.73 16.02 2.37
C PHE A 156 26.48 17.33 2.67
N GLY A 157 26.16 18.40 1.94
CA GLY A 157 26.82 19.70 2.08
C GLY A 157 26.44 20.42 3.39
N THR A 158 25.20 20.22 3.84
CA THR A 158 24.60 20.85 5.03
C THR A 158 24.66 20.00 6.29
N SER A 159 25.14 18.76 6.19
CA SER A 159 25.33 17.84 7.31
C SER A 159 24.04 17.61 8.09
N ASN A 160 22.96 17.33 7.37
CA ASN A 160 21.63 17.12 7.94
C ASN A 160 20.78 16.14 7.13
N ILE A 161 19.68 15.71 7.73
CA ILE A 161 18.63 14.94 7.07
C ILE A 161 17.34 15.74 7.21
N ILE A 162 16.67 16.02 6.09
CA ILE A 162 15.36 16.67 6.10
C ILE A 162 14.29 15.62 5.89
N LYS A 163 13.32 15.54 6.81
CA LYS A 163 12.11 14.74 6.67
C LYS A 163 11.00 15.59 6.05
N PHE A 164 10.32 15.05 5.06
CA PHE A 164 9.20 15.66 4.36
C PHE A 164 7.97 14.79 4.48
N ASN A 165 6.78 15.39 4.52
CA ASN A 165 5.54 14.66 4.34
C ASN A 165 5.33 14.25 2.87
N SER A 166 4.29 13.48 2.57
CA SER A 166 4.01 12.96 1.23
C SER A 166 3.72 14.06 0.18
N ASP A 167 3.33 15.27 0.59
CA ASP A 167 3.14 16.45 -0.29
C ASP A 167 4.47 17.16 -0.63
N GLY A 168 5.54 16.84 0.08
CA GLY A 168 6.86 17.45 -0.06
C GLY A 168 7.06 18.72 0.75
N ALA A 169 6.26 18.93 1.80
CA ALA A 169 6.52 19.96 2.80
C ALA A 169 7.52 19.43 3.85
N PRO A 170 8.56 20.20 4.22
CA PRO A 170 9.51 19.76 5.25
C PRO A 170 8.83 19.79 6.63
N ILE A 171 8.95 18.69 7.37
CA ILE A 171 8.36 18.51 8.70
C ILE A 171 9.40 18.31 9.80
N ALA A 172 10.65 17.97 9.48
CA ALA A 172 11.75 17.95 10.44
C ALA A 172 13.12 18.16 9.77
N ASN A 173 14.08 18.66 10.54
CA ASN A 173 15.49 18.83 10.13
C ASN A 173 16.41 18.25 11.21
N TRP A 174 17.02 17.11 10.92
CA TRP A 174 17.85 16.36 11.85
C TRP A 174 19.33 16.63 11.61
N LYS A 175 20.04 17.02 12.67
CA LYS A 175 21.49 17.27 12.66
C LYS A 175 22.26 16.31 13.58
N GLY A 176 21.60 15.26 14.04
CA GLY A 176 22.10 14.39 15.12
C GLY A 176 21.87 14.99 16.51
N SER A 177 22.52 14.42 17.51
CA SER A 177 22.47 14.88 18.89
C SER A 177 23.65 15.82 19.21
N PHE A 178 23.64 16.45 20.39
CA PHE A 178 24.78 17.24 20.86
C PHE A 178 26.08 16.41 20.94
N ARG A 179 25.98 15.14 21.33
CA ARG A 179 27.13 14.23 21.47
C ARG A 179 27.54 13.58 20.15
N GLN A 180 26.59 13.42 19.23
CA GLN A 180 26.79 12.69 17.98
C GLN A 180 26.04 13.41 16.87
N LYS A 181 26.73 14.40 16.30
CA LYS A 181 26.24 15.18 15.16
C LYS A 181 26.38 14.38 13.87
N ILE A 182 25.51 14.66 12.92
CA ILE A 182 25.65 14.18 11.54
C ILE A 182 26.70 15.07 10.86
N GLU A 183 27.68 14.49 10.16
CA GLU A 183 28.78 15.25 9.53
C GLU A 183 28.79 15.17 8.02
N LYS A 184 28.56 14.01 7.38
CA LYS A 184 28.40 13.89 5.92
C LYS A 184 27.53 12.68 5.57
N PRO A 185 26.19 12.77 5.75
CA PRO A 185 25.30 11.67 5.46
C PRO A 185 25.33 11.43 3.94
N VAL A 186 25.65 10.21 3.51
CA VAL A 186 25.87 9.91 2.09
C VAL A 186 24.87 8.91 1.52
N ALA A 187 24.41 7.95 2.31
CA ALA A 187 23.41 6.96 1.93
C ALA A 187 22.39 6.76 3.04
N LEU A 188 21.15 6.49 2.65
CA LEU A 188 20.00 6.27 3.53
C LEU A 188 19.35 4.92 3.22
N ALA A 189 18.94 4.22 4.27
CA ALA A 189 18.03 3.07 4.18
C ALA A 189 16.96 3.18 5.25
N ASN A 190 15.71 2.94 4.89
CA ASN A 190 14.64 2.75 5.86
C ASN A 190 14.37 1.26 5.98
N TYR A 191 14.44 0.72 7.19
CA TYR A 191 14.12 -0.67 7.47
C TYR A 191 13.32 -0.73 8.76
N GLN A 192 12.14 -1.38 8.71
CA GLN A 192 11.21 -1.46 9.84
C GLN A 192 10.94 -0.10 10.50
N ASP A 193 10.76 0.94 9.70
CA ASP A 193 10.50 2.32 10.15
C ASP A 193 11.64 2.98 10.94
N HIS A 194 12.83 2.38 10.96
CA HIS A 194 14.06 3.02 11.43
C HIS A 194 14.88 3.54 10.25
N LEU A 195 15.46 4.72 10.41
CA LEU A 195 16.30 5.34 9.39
C LEU A 195 17.78 5.06 9.70
N TYR A 196 18.43 4.31 8.83
CA TYR A 196 19.86 4.05 8.86
C TYR A 196 20.59 5.00 7.91
N VAL A 197 21.68 5.57 8.40
CA VAL A 197 22.43 6.64 7.73
C VAL A 197 23.90 6.22 7.67
N CYS A 198 24.45 6.07 6.48
CA CYS A 198 25.90 6.05 6.31
C CYS A 198 26.43 7.47 6.49
N ASP A 199 27.14 7.73 7.58
CA ASP A 199 27.83 8.99 7.79
C ASP A 199 29.28 8.86 7.33
N PHE A 200 29.56 9.43 6.15
CA PHE A 200 30.84 9.27 5.46
C PHE A 200 32.01 9.86 6.25
N ALA A 201 31.81 10.98 6.94
CA ALA A 201 32.89 11.66 7.66
C ALA A 201 33.17 11.04 9.03
N ARG A 202 32.15 10.39 9.62
CA ARG A 202 32.28 9.73 10.92
C ARG A 202 32.78 8.30 10.85
N ASP A 203 32.81 7.71 9.65
CA ASP A 203 33.05 6.28 9.46
C ASP A 203 32.07 5.41 10.27
N GLU A 204 30.81 5.83 10.35
CA GLU A 204 29.78 5.21 11.18
C GLU A 204 28.48 5.00 10.40
N ILE A 205 27.72 3.98 10.81
CA ILE A 205 26.30 3.86 10.49
C ILE A 205 25.51 4.36 11.70
N LEU A 206 24.65 5.35 11.49
CA LEU A 206 23.78 5.90 12.53
C LEU A 206 22.35 5.41 12.31
N GLU A 207 21.71 4.92 13.37
CA GLU A 207 20.31 4.49 13.36
C GLU A 207 19.45 5.49 14.11
N PHE A 208 18.38 5.97 13.47
CA PHE A 208 17.41 6.89 14.05
C PHE A 208 16.01 6.30 14.07
N ASP A 209 15.23 6.63 15.10
CA ASP A 209 13.80 6.41 15.10
C ASP A 209 13.07 7.41 14.17
N GLN A 210 11.76 7.24 13.98
CA GLN A 210 10.96 8.13 13.13
C GLN A 210 10.87 9.60 13.63
N ASN A 211 11.24 9.86 14.88
CA ASN A 211 11.25 11.19 15.50
C ASN A 211 12.62 11.88 15.37
N GLY A 212 13.65 11.17 14.90
CA GLY A 212 15.00 11.67 14.76
C GLY A 212 15.86 11.48 16.00
N SER A 213 15.42 10.66 16.96
CA SER A 213 16.23 10.26 18.10
C SER A 213 17.23 9.20 17.64
N LEU A 214 18.51 9.40 17.99
CA LEU A 214 19.54 8.39 17.71
C LEU A 214 19.30 7.18 18.61
N VAL A 215 19.15 6.00 17.99
CA VAL A 215 18.97 4.71 18.65
C VAL A 215 20.33 4.10 18.99
N ARG A 216 21.21 4.00 17.99
CA ARG A 216 22.59 3.51 18.14
C ARG A 216 23.50 3.98 17.02
N SER A 217 24.80 3.77 17.21
CA SER A 217 25.83 3.94 16.18
C SER A 217 26.64 2.64 16.05
N ILE A 218 27.01 2.30 14.83
CA ILE A 218 27.72 1.06 14.49
C ILE A 218 28.99 1.44 13.73
N GLY A 219 30.12 0.90 14.18
CA GLY A 219 31.40 1.01 13.50
C GLY A 219 32.39 2.01 14.11
N GLY A 220 32.87 2.94 13.28
CA GLY A 220 33.95 3.88 13.56
C GLY A 220 35.16 3.66 12.65
N SER A 221 36.06 4.63 12.63
CA SER A 221 37.22 4.65 11.73
C SER A 221 38.14 3.44 11.91
N GLY A 222 38.55 2.84 10.80
CA GLY A 222 39.56 1.78 10.77
C GLY A 222 39.40 0.81 9.60
N ASN A 223 40.31 -0.15 9.52
CA ASN A 223 40.31 -1.22 8.51
C ASN A 223 40.01 -2.63 9.08
N GLN A 224 39.85 -2.73 10.40
CA GLN A 224 39.47 -3.98 11.07
C GLN A 224 38.01 -4.34 10.77
N ASN A 225 37.64 -5.60 11.02
CA ASN A 225 36.26 -6.06 10.88
C ASN A 225 35.32 -5.24 11.78
N GLY A 226 34.21 -4.80 11.22
CA GLY A 226 33.26 -3.93 11.92
C GLY A 226 33.71 -2.46 12.02
N LYS A 227 34.84 -2.06 11.43
CA LYS A 227 35.27 -0.66 11.28
C LYS A 227 35.20 -0.23 9.82
N PHE A 228 35.11 1.08 9.57
CA PHE A 228 34.92 1.62 8.25
C PHE A 228 35.95 2.69 7.89
N HIS A 229 36.12 2.92 6.60
CA HIS A 229 36.76 4.10 6.05
C HIS A 229 35.92 4.62 4.88
N GLY A 230 35.19 5.70 5.10
CA GLY A 230 34.25 6.29 4.16
C GLY A 230 33.12 5.33 3.76
N PRO A 231 32.26 4.87 4.68
CA PRO A 231 31.10 4.05 4.32
C PRO A 231 30.19 4.84 3.38
N SER A 232 29.80 4.25 2.26
CA SER A 232 29.16 5.00 1.16
C SER A 232 27.85 4.43 0.61
N GLY A 233 27.44 3.27 1.10
CA GLY A 233 26.21 2.61 0.67
C GLY A 233 25.75 1.62 1.73
N ILE A 234 24.44 1.45 1.85
CA ILE A 234 23.80 0.50 2.75
C ILE A 234 22.58 -0.12 2.08
N ALA A 235 22.38 -1.43 2.27
CA ALA A 235 21.14 -2.12 1.95
C ALA A 235 20.88 -3.25 2.93
N PHE A 236 19.60 -3.59 3.12
CA PHE A 236 19.16 -4.67 3.98
C PHE A 236 18.77 -5.89 3.16
N ASP A 237 19.00 -7.08 3.70
CA ASP A 237 18.28 -8.27 3.26
C ASP A 237 16.91 -8.37 3.94
N GLU A 238 16.10 -9.31 3.48
CA GLU A 238 14.75 -9.54 3.98
C GLU A 238 14.73 -9.97 5.47
N LYS A 239 15.84 -10.53 5.97
CA LYS A 239 16.01 -11.01 7.35
C LYS A 239 16.50 -9.93 8.30
N GLY A 240 16.80 -8.74 7.80
CA GLY A 240 17.27 -7.59 8.57
C GLY A 240 18.78 -7.55 8.82
N SER A 241 19.56 -8.43 8.18
CA SER A 241 21.00 -8.19 8.05
C SER A 241 21.22 -7.05 7.07
N PHE A 242 22.28 -6.29 7.25
CA PHE A 242 22.61 -5.19 6.34
C PHE A 242 24.05 -5.24 5.86
N TYR A 243 24.24 -4.74 4.65
CA TYR A 243 25.50 -4.72 3.95
C TYR A 243 25.94 -3.27 3.78
N VAL A 244 27.22 -3.01 4.01
CA VAL A 244 27.80 -1.67 3.92
C VAL A 244 28.96 -1.68 2.93
N SER A 245 28.94 -0.76 1.98
CA SER A 245 30.10 -0.47 1.14
C SER A 245 31.10 0.37 1.92
N ASP A 246 32.23 -0.25 2.26
CA ASP A 246 33.34 0.35 2.95
C ASP A 246 34.35 0.87 1.91
N SER A 247 34.06 2.05 1.36
CA SER A 247 34.63 2.49 0.08
C SER A 247 36.14 2.70 0.14
N GLY A 248 36.66 3.25 1.24
CA GLY A 248 38.07 3.50 1.45
C GLY A 248 38.89 2.23 1.70
N ASN A 249 38.26 1.18 2.23
CA ASN A 249 38.89 -0.14 2.42
C ASN A 249 38.64 -1.11 1.26
N ASN A 250 37.91 -0.67 0.21
CA ASN A 250 37.62 -1.45 -1.00
C ASN A 250 36.96 -2.82 -0.70
N ARG A 251 35.98 -2.84 0.20
CA ARG A 251 35.26 -4.06 0.60
C ARG A 251 33.79 -3.81 0.86
N ILE A 252 33.02 -4.89 0.92
CA ILE A 252 31.68 -4.91 1.50
C ILE A 252 31.76 -5.63 2.85
N GLN A 253 31.00 -5.15 3.83
CA GLN A 253 30.84 -5.80 5.13
C GLN A 253 29.37 -6.10 5.39
N LYS A 254 29.07 -7.28 5.93
CA LYS A 254 27.74 -7.72 6.36
C LYS A 254 27.66 -7.67 7.88
N PHE A 255 26.53 -7.19 8.38
CA PHE A 255 26.19 -7.12 9.79
C PHE A 255 24.81 -7.72 10.03
N ASN A 256 24.61 -8.34 11.18
CA ASN A 256 23.28 -8.80 11.59
C ASN A 256 22.39 -7.63 12.06
N SER A 257 21.14 -7.90 12.37
CA SER A 257 20.17 -6.88 12.85
C SER A 257 20.57 -6.23 14.18
N ARG A 258 21.48 -6.84 14.95
CA ARG A 258 22.07 -6.28 16.18
C ARG A 258 23.24 -5.34 15.91
N GLY A 259 23.70 -5.24 14.66
CA GLY A 259 24.86 -4.44 14.27
C GLY A 259 26.20 -5.13 14.52
N GLU A 260 26.18 -6.45 14.72
CA GLU A 260 27.39 -7.25 14.90
C GLU A 260 27.94 -7.66 13.53
N PHE A 261 29.25 -7.54 13.34
CA PHE A 261 29.92 -7.94 12.10
C PHE A 261 29.81 -9.46 11.89
N GLU A 262 29.52 -9.87 10.66
CA GLU A 262 29.47 -11.28 10.26
C GLU A 262 30.58 -11.63 9.28
N ILE A 263 30.63 -10.96 8.12
CA ILE A 263 31.57 -11.26 7.03
C ILE A 263 32.03 -10.01 6.28
N SER A 264 33.19 -10.10 5.64
CA SER A 264 33.68 -9.09 4.70
C SER A 264 34.17 -9.74 3.40
N PHE A 265 33.90 -9.11 2.26
CA PHE A 265 34.23 -9.66 0.94
C PHE A 265 34.48 -8.57 -0.11
N GLY A 266 34.85 -8.97 -1.33
CA GLY A 266 35.11 -8.06 -2.46
C GLY A 266 36.57 -7.64 -2.62
N GLN A 267 37.50 -8.26 -1.89
CA GLN A 267 38.95 -8.02 -1.98
C GLN A 267 39.71 -9.13 -2.73
N ASP A 268 38.99 -10.08 -3.37
CA ASP A 268 39.60 -11.13 -4.20
C ASP A 268 40.37 -10.50 -5.37
N VAL A 269 41.59 -10.98 -5.65
CA VAL A 269 42.48 -10.44 -6.70
C VAL A 269 41.79 -10.36 -8.08
N ARG A 270 40.92 -11.31 -8.45
CA ARG A 270 40.24 -11.32 -9.76
C ARG A 270 39.07 -10.34 -9.85
N PHE A 271 38.40 -10.08 -8.73
CA PHE A 271 37.18 -9.27 -8.67
C PHE A 271 37.27 -8.19 -7.58
N ALA A 272 38.47 -7.66 -7.37
CA ALA A 272 38.73 -6.64 -6.36
C ALA A 272 37.89 -5.40 -6.66
N LEU A 273 37.09 -5.00 -5.67
CA LEU A 273 36.36 -3.75 -5.69
C LEU A 273 37.35 -2.58 -5.65
N LYS A 274 36.96 -1.46 -6.23
CA LYS A 274 37.67 -0.20 -6.14
C LYS A 274 36.67 0.92 -5.93
N ASN A 275 36.72 1.50 -4.73
CA ASN A 275 35.84 2.58 -4.30
C ASN A 275 34.35 2.18 -4.42
N PRO A 276 33.94 1.04 -3.85
CA PRO A 276 32.56 0.57 -3.94
C PRO A 276 31.61 1.62 -3.36
N ALA A 277 30.48 1.87 -4.03
CA ALA A 277 29.55 2.94 -3.69
C ALA A 277 28.19 2.41 -3.22
N GLY A 278 27.10 2.77 -3.89
CA GLY A 278 25.77 2.25 -3.59
C GLY A 278 25.65 0.76 -3.88
N LEU A 279 24.80 0.10 -3.11
CA LEU A 279 24.50 -1.32 -3.26
C LEU A 279 23.00 -1.57 -3.13
N SER A 280 22.53 -2.68 -3.67
CA SER A 280 21.13 -3.14 -3.59
C SER A 280 21.09 -4.64 -3.34
N PHE A 281 20.19 -5.08 -2.47
CA PHE A 281 19.89 -6.48 -2.26
C PHE A 281 18.66 -6.86 -3.09
N TYR A 282 18.74 -7.95 -3.85
CA TYR A 282 17.63 -8.46 -4.65
C TYR A 282 17.78 -9.96 -4.89
N LYS A 283 16.73 -10.75 -4.63
CA LYS A 283 16.69 -12.21 -4.83
C LYS A 283 17.95 -12.94 -4.29
N ASN A 284 18.29 -12.69 -3.02
CA ASN A 284 19.49 -13.23 -2.36
C ASN A 284 20.84 -12.88 -3.02
N GLN A 285 20.88 -11.79 -3.78
CA GLN A 285 22.10 -11.28 -4.39
C GLN A 285 22.33 -9.83 -4.00
N ILE A 286 23.61 -9.47 -3.87
CA ILE A 286 24.05 -8.10 -3.58
C ILE A 286 24.68 -7.52 -4.84
N TYR A 287 24.05 -6.49 -5.39
CA TYR A 287 24.54 -5.70 -6.51
C TYR A 287 25.32 -4.51 -5.96
N VAL A 288 26.57 -4.34 -6.36
CA VAL A 288 27.48 -3.33 -5.84
C VAL A 288 28.00 -2.47 -6.98
N ALA A 289 27.85 -1.15 -6.88
CA ALA A 289 28.49 -0.22 -7.80
C ALA A 289 30.00 -0.19 -7.51
N ASP A 290 30.79 -0.80 -8.38
CA ASP A 290 32.24 -0.80 -8.33
C ASP A 290 32.76 0.40 -9.13
N LYS A 291 32.64 1.57 -8.51
CA LYS A 291 32.64 2.89 -9.15
C LYS A 291 33.88 3.13 -10.02
N ASP A 292 35.06 2.88 -9.49
CA ASP A 292 36.31 3.20 -10.20
C ASP A 292 36.69 2.11 -11.22
N ASN A 293 36.08 0.92 -11.14
CA ASN A 293 36.16 -0.12 -12.16
C ASN A 293 35.01 -0.06 -13.20
N LYS A 294 34.12 0.94 -13.10
CA LYS A 294 33.03 1.21 -14.06
C LYS A 294 32.13 0.00 -14.32
N ARG A 295 31.79 -0.75 -13.27
CA ARG A 295 30.95 -1.95 -13.37
C ARG A 295 30.03 -2.08 -12.17
N ILE A 296 29.11 -3.02 -12.27
CA ILE A 296 28.39 -3.55 -11.12
C ILE A 296 28.89 -4.98 -10.88
N LEU A 297 29.29 -5.29 -9.66
CA LEU A 297 29.59 -6.66 -9.23
C LEU A 297 28.40 -7.25 -8.49
N ILE A 298 28.15 -8.54 -8.70
CA ILE A 298 27.05 -9.29 -8.08
C ILE A 298 27.65 -10.36 -7.17
N PHE A 299 27.22 -10.39 -5.93
CA PHE A 299 27.63 -11.37 -4.92
C PHE A 299 26.41 -12.16 -4.40
N ASP A 300 26.61 -13.36 -3.87
CA ASP A 300 25.64 -13.98 -2.97
C ASP A 300 25.82 -13.49 -1.52
N THR A 301 24.93 -13.94 -0.64
CA THR A 301 24.92 -13.62 0.80
C THR A 301 26.16 -14.07 1.56
N ASP A 302 26.93 -15.01 1.00
CA ASP A 302 28.17 -15.53 1.60
C ASP A 302 29.41 -14.78 1.07
N GLY A 303 29.21 -13.82 0.14
CA GLY A 303 30.26 -12.98 -0.41
C GLY A 303 30.96 -13.54 -1.64
N ASN A 304 30.45 -14.63 -2.24
CA ASN A 304 31.00 -15.20 -3.46
C ASN A 304 30.53 -14.40 -4.68
N THR A 305 31.43 -14.10 -5.61
CA THR A 305 31.07 -13.42 -6.86
C THR A 305 30.21 -14.32 -7.76
N LYS A 306 29.04 -13.83 -8.16
CA LYS A 306 28.11 -14.49 -9.09
C LYS A 306 28.19 -13.95 -10.50
N GLY A 307 28.58 -12.68 -10.67
CA GLY A 307 28.65 -12.08 -11.99
C GLY A 307 29.03 -10.61 -11.96
N GLN A 308 29.04 -10.00 -13.15
CA GLN A 308 29.25 -8.56 -13.31
C GLN A 308 28.40 -8.03 -14.47
N ILE A 309 27.99 -6.77 -14.33
CA ILE A 309 27.32 -6.01 -15.39
C ILE A 309 28.24 -4.86 -15.77
N LYS A 310 28.48 -4.71 -17.07
CA LYS A 310 29.27 -3.60 -17.62
C LYS A 310 28.48 -2.87 -18.68
N LYS A 311 28.72 -1.57 -18.76
CA LYS A 311 28.19 -0.72 -19.82
C LYS A 311 29.26 0.31 -20.17
N SER A 312 29.54 0.45 -21.46
CA SER A 312 30.64 1.30 -21.96
C SER A 312 30.48 2.78 -21.64
N GLU A 313 29.24 3.24 -21.51
CA GLU A 313 28.91 4.64 -21.23
C GLU A 313 28.97 5.00 -19.73
N TRP A 314 29.22 4.02 -18.85
CA TRP A 314 29.40 4.30 -17.43
C TRP A 314 30.79 4.86 -17.17
N GLU A 315 30.81 5.92 -16.39
CA GLU A 315 32.02 6.66 -16.04
C GLU A 315 32.26 6.66 -14.54
N LYS A 316 31.19 6.87 -13.75
CA LYS A 316 31.18 6.83 -12.29
C LYS A 316 29.84 6.29 -11.77
N PRO A 317 29.55 4.99 -11.95
CA PRO A 317 28.34 4.39 -11.39
C PRO A 317 28.40 4.50 -9.86
N ARG A 318 27.40 5.13 -9.26
CA ARG A 318 27.37 5.45 -7.83
C ARG A 318 26.25 4.73 -7.12
N SER A 319 25.00 5.13 -7.33
CA SER A 319 23.85 4.57 -6.61
C SER A 319 23.17 3.50 -7.44
N LEU A 320 22.77 2.42 -6.78
CA LEU A 320 21.98 1.34 -7.34
C LEU A 320 20.66 1.25 -6.58
N ARG A 321 19.56 1.14 -7.32
CA ARG A 321 18.25 0.77 -6.76
C ARG A 321 17.62 -0.29 -7.64
N ILE A 322 17.10 -1.35 -7.03
CA ILE A 322 16.26 -2.32 -7.73
C ILE A 322 14.83 -2.12 -7.25
N ILE A 323 13.94 -1.71 -8.15
CA ILE A 323 12.54 -1.41 -7.86
C ILE A 323 11.69 -2.10 -8.93
N GLN A 324 10.72 -2.93 -8.54
CA GLN A 324 9.84 -3.65 -9.47
C GLN A 324 10.60 -4.38 -10.59
N ASN A 325 11.65 -5.13 -10.23
CA ASN A 325 12.54 -5.84 -11.16
C ASN A 325 13.30 -4.96 -12.18
N GLN A 326 13.32 -3.64 -11.96
CA GLN A 326 14.13 -2.69 -12.74
C GLN A 326 15.33 -2.24 -11.91
N LEU A 327 16.52 -2.42 -12.46
CA LEU A 327 17.76 -1.87 -11.93
C LEU A 327 17.94 -0.44 -12.43
N TYR A 328 18.02 0.51 -11.51
CA TYR A 328 18.40 1.89 -11.76
C TYR A 328 19.84 2.13 -11.32
N VAL A 329 20.63 2.72 -12.20
CA VAL A 329 22.03 3.08 -11.96
C VAL A 329 22.16 4.59 -12.10
N SER A 330 22.51 5.26 -11.00
CA SER A 330 22.87 6.68 -11.05
C SER A 330 24.37 6.80 -11.29
N ASP A 331 24.74 7.19 -12.50
CA ASP A 331 26.12 7.53 -12.85
C ASP A 331 26.34 9.03 -12.68
N GLU A 332 27.37 9.42 -11.94
CA GLU A 332 27.62 10.83 -11.62
C GLU A 332 27.90 11.70 -12.85
N ILE A 333 28.26 11.10 -13.99
CA ILE A 333 28.65 11.80 -15.21
C ILE A 333 27.70 11.47 -16.37
N SER A 334 27.42 10.17 -16.62
CA SER A 334 26.61 9.75 -17.76
C SER A 334 25.11 9.72 -17.48
N GLY A 335 24.68 10.05 -16.27
CA GLY A 335 23.27 10.22 -15.92
C GLY A 335 22.62 8.97 -15.32
N ILE A 336 21.29 8.94 -15.34
CA ILE A 336 20.52 7.80 -14.81
C ILE A 336 20.29 6.79 -15.93
N TRP A 337 20.53 5.52 -15.63
CA TRP A 337 20.26 4.39 -16.50
C TRP A 337 19.28 3.42 -15.85
N SER A 338 18.44 2.76 -16.64
CA SER A 338 17.53 1.71 -16.17
C SER A 338 17.59 0.47 -17.04
N TYR A 339 17.47 -0.71 -16.43
CA TYR A 339 17.52 -2.02 -17.08
C TYR A 339 16.58 -3.02 -16.40
N GLY A 340 15.81 -3.78 -17.18
CA GLY A 340 14.98 -4.86 -16.67
C GLY A 340 15.81 -6.10 -16.37
N LEU A 341 15.71 -6.63 -15.15
CA LEU A 341 16.50 -7.79 -14.74
C LEU A 341 16.04 -9.11 -15.39
N ASP A 342 14.84 -9.15 -15.98
CA ASP A 342 14.37 -10.26 -16.82
C ASP A 342 14.87 -10.17 -18.27
N GLY A 343 15.67 -9.15 -18.59
CA GLY A 343 16.16 -8.86 -19.94
C GLY A 343 15.54 -7.60 -20.55
N GLY A 344 16.12 -7.14 -21.66
CA GLY A 344 15.72 -5.94 -22.37
C GLY A 344 16.90 -5.04 -22.73
N GLU A 345 16.60 -3.80 -23.12
CA GLU A 345 17.61 -2.79 -23.46
C GLU A 345 17.78 -1.76 -22.35
N TRP A 346 19.00 -1.24 -22.23
CA TRP A 346 19.31 -0.12 -21.35
C TRP A 346 18.62 1.15 -21.83
N LYS A 347 17.94 1.86 -20.92
CA LYS A 347 17.37 3.18 -21.19
C LYS A 347 18.11 4.25 -20.40
N GLN A 348 18.41 5.38 -21.04
CA GLN A 348 19.03 6.53 -20.40
C GLN A 348 17.96 7.59 -20.08
N ASN A 349 17.88 8.01 -18.82
CA ASN A 349 16.91 8.98 -18.30
C ASN A 349 17.63 10.25 -17.83
N SER A 350 18.37 10.92 -18.73
CA SER A 350 19.22 12.07 -18.39
C SER A 350 18.66 13.43 -18.81
N LYS A 351 17.61 13.45 -19.66
CA LYS A 351 16.98 14.66 -20.19
C LYS A 351 15.48 14.65 -19.94
N PHE A 352 14.94 15.81 -19.57
CA PHE A 352 13.50 15.99 -19.39
C PHE A 352 13.08 17.40 -19.77
N ARG A 353 11.78 17.61 -20.01
CA ARG A 353 11.20 18.94 -20.17
C ARG A 353 10.60 19.39 -18.85
N ASP A 354 10.92 20.60 -18.40
CA ASP A 354 10.27 21.19 -17.23
C ASP A 354 8.84 21.67 -17.56
N GLN A 355 8.14 22.22 -16.57
CA GLN A 355 6.77 22.75 -16.74
C GLN A 355 6.66 23.84 -17.82
N LYS A 356 7.76 24.53 -18.16
CA LYS A 356 7.81 25.55 -19.22
C LYS A 356 8.19 24.96 -20.58
N GLY A 357 8.29 23.64 -20.68
CA GLY A 357 8.73 22.93 -21.89
C GLY A 357 10.23 23.03 -22.15
N VAL A 358 11.01 23.61 -21.23
CA VAL A 358 12.45 23.80 -21.41
C VAL A 358 13.18 22.50 -21.10
N TYR A 359 14.08 22.11 -22.00
CA TYR A 359 14.93 20.94 -21.77
C TYR A 359 15.90 21.19 -20.60
N ARG A 360 15.89 20.25 -19.66
CA ARG A 360 16.78 20.17 -18.51
C ARG A 360 17.55 18.86 -18.55
N ILE A 361 18.73 18.89 -17.94
CA ILE A 361 19.57 17.72 -17.71
C ILE A 361 19.86 17.62 -16.21
N LEU A 362 20.00 16.40 -15.72
CA LEU A 362 20.57 16.17 -14.40
C LEU A 362 22.08 16.42 -14.49
N THR A 363 22.59 17.32 -13.65
CA THR A 363 23.98 17.77 -13.73
C THR A 363 24.93 16.79 -13.05
N ARG A 364 24.54 16.25 -11.89
CA ARG A 364 25.29 15.18 -11.22
C ARG A 364 24.30 14.30 -10.41
N PRO A 365 23.61 13.35 -11.05
CA PRO A 365 22.62 12.54 -10.35
C PRO A 365 23.31 11.58 -9.39
N PHE A 366 22.95 11.66 -8.11
CA PHE A 366 23.57 10.86 -7.06
C PHE A 366 22.76 9.63 -6.70
N SER A 367 21.43 9.76 -6.71
CA SER A 367 20.52 8.69 -6.33
C SER A 367 19.16 8.90 -6.98
N VAL A 368 18.43 7.81 -7.07
CA VAL A 368 17.02 7.81 -7.46
C VAL A 368 16.24 6.98 -6.46
N ASN A 369 14.94 7.24 -6.34
CA ASN A 369 14.05 6.34 -5.61
C ASN A 369 12.61 6.55 -6.08
N ILE A 370 11.71 5.64 -5.73
CA ILE A 370 10.29 5.68 -6.12
C ILE A 370 9.45 5.51 -4.86
N ASP A 371 8.37 6.30 -4.73
CA ASP A 371 7.42 6.14 -3.64
C ASP A 371 6.35 5.06 -3.95
N SER A 372 5.44 4.81 -3.01
CA SER A 372 4.39 3.79 -3.18
C SER A 372 3.37 4.08 -4.29
N THR A 373 3.41 5.28 -4.89
CA THR A 373 2.52 5.73 -5.96
C THR A 373 3.24 5.81 -7.32
N ASN A 374 4.36 5.08 -7.43
CA ASN A 374 5.22 5.07 -8.61
C ASN A 374 5.81 6.45 -8.99
N THR A 375 5.76 7.44 -8.08
CA THR A 375 6.38 8.75 -8.30
C THR A 375 7.90 8.61 -8.17
N PHE A 376 8.63 9.05 -9.19
CA PHE A 376 10.07 8.91 -9.32
C PHE A 376 10.80 10.17 -8.89
N TYR A 377 11.81 10.01 -8.05
CA TYR A 377 12.61 11.11 -7.49
C TYR A 377 14.05 10.96 -7.95
N ALA A 378 14.61 12.01 -8.55
CA ALA A 378 16.00 12.08 -8.96
C ALA A 378 16.74 13.13 -8.14
N VAL A 379 17.81 12.70 -7.46
CA VAL A 379 18.61 13.57 -6.61
C VAL A 379 19.76 14.18 -7.43
N ASP A 380 19.71 15.48 -7.70
CA ASP A 380 20.78 16.21 -8.40
C ASP A 380 21.70 16.91 -7.39
N TYR A 381 22.83 16.25 -7.12
CA TYR A 381 23.81 16.68 -6.13
C TYR A 381 24.41 18.05 -6.47
N ALA A 382 24.71 18.29 -7.75
CA ALA A 382 25.36 19.53 -8.18
C ALA A 382 24.39 20.72 -8.16
N ARG A 383 23.09 20.49 -8.36
CA ARG A 383 22.05 21.52 -8.35
C ARG A 383 21.39 21.76 -7.00
N HIS A 384 21.77 21.01 -5.97
CA HIS A 384 21.20 21.12 -4.62
C HIS A 384 19.68 20.89 -4.56
N ARG A 385 19.17 19.97 -5.38
CA ARG A 385 17.73 19.75 -5.50
C ARG A 385 17.35 18.31 -5.77
N VAL A 386 16.06 18.03 -5.64
CA VAL A 386 15.45 16.77 -6.05
C VAL A 386 14.38 17.06 -7.09
N ASP A 387 14.55 16.50 -8.29
CA ASP A 387 13.59 16.57 -9.39
C ASP A 387 12.58 15.42 -9.26
N ILE A 388 11.28 15.71 -9.35
CA ILE A 388 10.18 14.76 -9.13
C ILE A 388 9.44 14.55 -10.44
N PHE A 389 9.19 13.28 -10.77
CA PHE A 389 8.52 12.83 -11.98
C PHE A 389 7.35 11.92 -11.60
N THR A 390 6.24 12.01 -12.32
CA THR A 390 5.05 11.19 -12.09
C THR A 390 4.46 10.80 -13.42
N ASP A 391 3.62 9.76 -13.42
CA ASP A 391 2.90 9.35 -14.61
C ASP A 391 2.00 10.48 -15.11
N LYS A 392 2.02 10.74 -16.42
CA LYS A 392 1.25 11.82 -17.06
C LYS A 392 -0.24 11.76 -16.72
N ASN A 393 -0.79 10.55 -16.66
CA ASN A 393 -2.19 10.32 -16.34
C ASN A 393 -2.54 10.76 -14.91
N THR A 394 -1.59 10.65 -13.96
CA THR A 394 -1.79 11.03 -12.56
C THR A 394 -1.97 12.54 -12.38
N LEU A 395 -1.29 13.37 -13.19
CA LEU A 395 -1.43 14.83 -13.12
C LEU A 395 -2.70 15.37 -13.77
N LEU A 396 -3.27 14.61 -14.70
CA LEU A 396 -4.42 15.03 -15.52
C LEU A 396 -5.74 14.42 -15.03
N SER A 397 -5.73 13.69 -13.92
CA SER A 397 -6.90 12.97 -13.43
C SER A 397 -7.19 13.26 -11.98
N ASN A 398 -8.44 13.01 -11.57
CA ASN A 398 -8.83 13.11 -10.17
C ASN A 398 -8.36 11.89 -9.38
N LEU A 399 -8.23 12.07 -8.06
CA LEU A 399 -8.02 10.96 -7.13
C LEU A 399 -9.31 10.14 -6.99
N ASP A 400 -9.16 8.81 -6.90
CA ASP A 400 -10.24 7.90 -6.57
C ASP A 400 -10.39 7.84 -5.04
N LEU A 401 -11.18 8.78 -4.51
CA LEU A 401 -11.63 8.76 -3.12
C LEU A 401 -12.90 7.92 -3.03
N ARG A 402 -12.97 7.02 -2.06
CA ARG A 402 -14.14 6.17 -1.81
C ARG A 402 -14.51 6.12 -0.34
N ILE A 403 -15.79 6.34 -0.03
CA ILE A 403 -16.40 6.09 1.27
C ILE A 403 -16.95 4.66 1.27
N GLU A 404 -16.26 3.74 1.95
CA GLU A 404 -16.64 2.32 1.99
C GLU A 404 -17.80 2.07 2.98
N SER A 405 -17.75 2.72 4.15
CA SER A 405 -18.75 2.57 5.21
C SER A 405 -18.72 3.77 6.15
N ILE A 406 -19.88 4.07 6.74
CA ILE A 406 -20.07 5.13 7.74
C ILE A 406 -20.51 4.48 9.05
N ASP A 407 -19.75 4.74 10.12
CA ASP A 407 -20.05 4.26 11.46
C ASP A 407 -20.60 5.41 12.30
N THR A 408 -21.80 5.18 12.86
CA THR A 408 -22.57 6.12 13.68
C THR A 408 -22.91 5.51 15.03
N SER A 409 -22.23 4.43 15.43
CA SER A 409 -22.49 3.76 16.71
C SER A 409 -22.10 4.60 17.93
N ASP A 410 -21.20 5.57 17.77
CA ASP A 410 -20.77 6.55 18.79
C ASP A 410 -21.39 7.94 18.56
N PHE A 411 -22.61 8.00 18.01
CA PHE A 411 -23.27 9.28 17.68
C PHE A 411 -23.34 10.21 18.91
N PRO A 412 -22.95 11.50 18.81
CA PRO A 412 -22.75 12.32 17.61
C PRO A 412 -21.34 12.27 16.98
N ASN A 413 -20.45 11.38 17.43
CA ASN A 413 -19.20 11.14 16.72
C ASN A 413 -19.49 10.23 15.53
N VAL A 414 -19.01 10.63 14.34
CA VAL A 414 -19.19 9.89 13.10
C VAL A 414 -17.82 9.54 12.53
N HIS A 415 -17.68 8.29 12.09
CA HIS A 415 -16.43 7.77 11.55
C HIS A 415 -16.63 7.28 10.10
N LEU A 416 -15.91 7.91 9.17
CA LEU A 416 -15.94 7.55 7.75
C LEU A 416 -14.73 6.67 7.43
N TYR A 417 -14.98 5.46 6.95
CA TYR A 417 -13.94 4.57 6.46
C TYR A 417 -13.72 4.86 4.98
N THR A 418 -12.60 5.51 4.66
CA THR A 418 -12.30 5.93 3.30
C THR A 418 -11.03 5.30 2.75
N ARG A 419 -11.00 5.11 1.43
CA ARG A 419 -9.82 4.68 0.69
C ARG A 419 -9.51 5.70 -0.38
N LEU A 420 -8.21 5.94 -0.58
CA LEU A 420 -7.73 6.94 -1.53
C LEU A 420 -6.71 6.31 -2.46
N ARG A 421 -6.97 6.40 -3.77
CA ARG A 421 -6.11 5.83 -4.79
C ARG A 421 -5.83 6.85 -5.90
N ASN A 422 -4.71 6.65 -6.59
CA ASN A 422 -4.47 7.33 -7.86
C ASN A 422 -5.30 6.66 -8.96
N ARG A 423 -5.31 7.24 -10.16
CA ARG A 423 -6.02 6.67 -11.30
C ARG A 423 -5.54 5.27 -11.69
N SER A 424 -4.27 4.94 -11.43
CA SER A 424 -3.71 3.61 -11.70
C SER A 424 -4.18 2.54 -10.70
N GLY A 425 -4.89 2.95 -9.64
CA GLY A 425 -5.40 2.06 -8.59
C GLY A 425 -4.44 1.86 -7.41
N GLU A 426 -3.30 2.54 -7.39
CA GLU A 426 -2.33 2.48 -6.30
C GLU A 426 -2.79 3.33 -5.11
N GLU A 427 -2.61 2.83 -3.90
CA GLU A 427 -3.06 3.50 -2.68
C GLU A 427 -2.15 4.66 -2.28
N LEU A 428 -2.76 5.80 -1.97
CA LEU A 428 -2.03 6.96 -1.43
C LEU A 428 -1.89 6.82 0.08
N ILE A 429 -0.64 6.84 0.55
CA ILE A 429 -0.30 6.83 1.97
C ILE A 429 0.26 8.19 2.41
N GLY A 430 0.13 8.50 3.71
CA GLY A 430 0.70 9.70 4.31
C GLY A 430 -0.08 10.99 4.07
N VAL A 431 -1.25 10.94 3.46
CA VAL A 431 -2.07 12.13 3.16
C VAL A 431 -2.47 12.83 4.46
N ASP A 432 -2.27 14.15 4.50
CA ASP A 432 -2.47 14.93 5.71
C ASP A 432 -3.95 15.05 6.10
N ARG A 433 -4.26 15.25 7.39
CA ARG A 433 -5.64 15.49 7.83
C ARG A 433 -6.22 16.74 7.16
N LEU A 434 -5.40 17.79 7.02
CA LEU A 434 -5.79 19.06 6.42
C LEU A 434 -6.08 18.95 4.91
N ALA A 435 -5.70 17.84 4.27
CA ALA A 435 -6.04 17.56 2.88
C ALA A 435 -7.52 17.20 2.71
N PHE A 436 -8.18 16.70 3.77
CA PHE A 436 -9.58 16.26 3.73
C PHE A 436 -10.53 17.35 4.21
N ARG A 437 -11.67 17.49 3.54
CA ARG A 437 -12.81 18.33 3.94
C ARG A 437 -14.08 17.48 3.93
N VAL A 438 -14.84 17.51 5.03
CA VAL A 438 -16.12 16.81 5.14
C VAL A 438 -17.24 17.83 5.17
N TYR A 439 -18.33 17.55 4.46
CA TYR A 439 -19.52 18.40 4.44
C TYR A 439 -20.76 17.57 4.79
N GLU A 440 -21.54 18.06 5.75
CA GLU A 440 -22.85 17.54 6.15
C GLU A 440 -23.95 18.47 5.67
N ASN A 441 -24.82 17.98 4.76
CA ASN A 441 -25.83 18.81 4.11
C ASN A 441 -25.24 20.15 3.62
N ASP A 442 -24.09 20.04 2.95
CA ASP A 442 -23.29 21.15 2.39
C ASP A 442 -22.61 22.09 3.41
N ASN A 443 -22.75 21.84 4.72
CA ASN A 443 -22.01 22.56 5.78
C ASN A 443 -20.69 21.87 6.08
N MET A 444 -19.59 22.62 6.08
CA MET A 444 -18.26 22.05 6.36
C MET A 444 -18.11 21.69 7.84
N THR A 445 -17.81 20.43 8.12
CA THR A 445 -17.61 19.90 9.48
C THR A 445 -16.13 19.57 9.70
N PRO A 446 -15.45 20.20 10.68
CA PRO A 446 -14.02 20.00 10.89
C PRO A 446 -13.71 18.61 11.46
N LEU A 447 -12.68 17.96 10.93
CA LEU A 447 -12.15 16.70 11.46
C LEU A 447 -11.42 16.94 12.79
N PHE A 448 -11.79 16.21 13.84
CA PHE A 448 -11.02 16.18 15.09
C PHE A 448 -9.92 15.11 15.07
N SER A 449 -10.08 14.05 14.27
CA SER A 449 -9.11 12.95 14.19
C SER A 449 -9.02 12.35 12.79
N LEU A 450 -7.82 11.86 12.47
CA LEU A 450 -7.54 11.03 11.31
C LEU A 450 -6.75 9.81 11.78
N ALA A 451 -7.43 8.67 11.95
CA ALA A 451 -6.71 7.43 12.22
C ALA A 451 -6.12 6.91 10.89
N ARG A 452 -4.83 6.54 10.95
CA ARG A 452 -4.04 6.06 9.81
C ARG A 452 -3.46 4.68 10.12
N ARG A 453 -2.83 4.09 9.10
CA ARG A 453 -2.12 2.79 9.06
C ARG A 453 -1.71 2.21 10.42
N GLN A 454 -0.95 2.92 11.25
CA GLN A 454 -0.46 2.39 12.54
C GLN A 454 -1.55 1.81 13.45
N LYS A 455 -2.66 2.52 13.70
CA LYS A 455 -3.74 2.05 14.58
C LYS A 455 -4.55 0.90 13.98
N LEU A 456 -4.69 0.90 12.66
CA LEU A 456 -5.52 -0.09 11.94
C LEU A 456 -4.83 -1.44 11.83
N ASN A 457 -3.49 -1.44 11.91
CA ASN A 457 -2.69 -2.58 11.54
C ASN A 457 -2.08 -3.31 12.72
N GLU A 458 -2.69 -3.24 13.91
CA GLU A 458 -2.23 -3.97 15.09
C GLU A 458 -2.57 -5.47 15.02
N ARG A 459 -3.74 -5.83 14.47
CA ARG A 459 -4.27 -7.20 14.45
C ARG A 459 -4.47 -7.74 13.04
N MET A 460 -3.87 -8.89 12.74
CA MET A 460 -4.06 -9.57 11.45
C MET A 460 -5.16 -10.63 11.53
N LYS A 461 -5.98 -10.73 10.47
CA LYS A 461 -6.96 -11.82 10.30
C LYS A 461 -6.65 -12.72 9.13
N ILE A 462 -6.52 -14.01 9.40
CA ILE A 462 -6.23 -15.01 8.37
C ILE A 462 -7.42 -15.96 8.23
N ALA A 463 -7.81 -16.25 7.00
CA ALA A 463 -8.74 -17.34 6.72
C ALA A 463 -8.00 -18.46 6.01
N LEU A 464 -8.02 -19.65 6.59
CA LEU A 464 -7.46 -20.87 6.02
C LEU A 464 -8.58 -21.67 5.37
N VAL A 465 -8.44 -22.01 4.10
CA VAL A 465 -9.32 -22.95 3.39
C VAL A 465 -8.52 -24.18 3.04
N PHE A 466 -8.83 -25.34 3.62
CA PHE A 466 -8.12 -26.57 3.29
C PHE A 466 -8.92 -27.51 2.40
N GLU A 467 -8.21 -28.19 1.51
CA GLU A 467 -8.71 -29.30 0.71
C GLU A 467 -8.97 -30.53 1.59
N ASN A 468 -10.23 -30.96 1.71
CA ASN A 468 -10.60 -32.09 2.58
C ASN A 468 -10.33 -33.47 1.92
N SER A 469 -9.13 -33.66 1.37
CA SER A 469 -8.73 -34.87 0.64
C SER A 469 -7.91 -35.85 1.48
N LYS A 470 -7.86 -37.12 1.02
CA LYS A 470 -6.95 -38.13 1.58
C LYS A 470 -5.49 -37.83 1.25
N THR A 471 -5.21 -37.15 0.13
CA THR A 471 -3.83 -36.77 -0.23
C THR A 471 -3.28 -35.74 0.74
N LEU A 472 -4.05 -34.70 1.08
CA LEU A 472 -3.63 -33.71 2.08
C LEU A 472 -3.47 -34.34 3.47
N GLU A 473 -4.33 -35.28 3.84
CA GLU A 473 -4.23 -36.04 5.10
C GLU A 473 -2.91 -36.82 5.20
N LYS A 474 -2.53 -37.53 4.14
CA LYS A 474 -1.27 -38.30 4.10
C LYS A 474 -0.04 -37.40 4.22
N SER A 475 -0.14 -36.16 3.77
CA SER A 475 0.94 -35.17 3.84
C SER A 475 0.95 -34.35 5.14
N TYR A 476 0.19 -34.77 6.16
CA TYR A 476 0.07 -34.05 7.43
C TYR A 476 1.40 -33.76 8.12
N SER A 477 2.35 -34.72 8.12
CA SER A 477 3.66 -34.50 8.75
C SER A 477 4.41 -33.35 8.08
N LEU A 478 4.52 -33.40 6.75
CA LEU A 478 5.17 -32.35 5.96
C LEU A 478 4.49 -31.00 6.18
N LEU A 479 3.15 -30.95 6.11
CA LEU A 479 2.39 -29.72 6.33
C LEU A 479 2.63 -29.15 7.75
N SER A 480 2.65 -30.00 8.77
CA SER A 480 2.90 -29.60 10.15
C SER A 480 4.31 -29.01 10.33
N ASP A 481 5.32 -29.64 9.71
CA ASP A 481 6.72 -29.27 9.83
C ASP A 481 7.00 -27.98 9.06
N SER A 482 6.58 -27.90 7.79
CA SER A 482 6.74 -26.71 6.93
C SER A 482 6.04 -25.47 7.49
N LEU A 483 4.88 -25.62 8.12
CA LEU A 483 4.12 -24.48 8.68
C LEU A 483 4.45 -24.18 10.15
N GLN A 484 5.31 -24.97 10.80
CA GLN A 484 5.74 -24.68 12.17
C GLN A 484 6.27 -23.24 12.35
N PRO A 485 7.16 -22.71 11.48
CA PRO A 485 7.66 -21.34 11.62
C PRO A 485 6.57 -20.28 11.52
N PHE A 486 5.65 -20.46 10.56
CA PHE A 486 4.50 -19.58 10.38
C PHE A 486 3.63 -19.52 11.63
N PHE A 487 3.20 -20.69 12.14
CA PHE A 487 2.35 -20.77 13.32
C PHE A 487 3.07 -20.27 14.60
N SER A 488 4.38 -20.47 14.73
CA SER A 488 5.14 -19.93 15.86
C SER A 488 5.31 -18.41 15.83
N SER A 489 5.08 -17.79 14.68
CA SER A 489 5.18 -16.33 14.50
C SER A 489 3.84 -15.61 14.72
N ILE A 490 2.73 -16.35 14.78
CA ILE A 490 1.41 -15.80 15.09
C ILE A 490 1.40 -15.25 16.51
N THR A 491 0.90 -14.03 16.67
CA THR A 491 0.83 -13.35 17.97
C THR A 491 -0.55 -13.52 18.63
N ASP A 492 -0.65 -13.24 19.93
CA ASP A 492 -1.92 -13.27 20.69
C ASP A 492 -2.96 -12.25 20.18
N TRP A 493 -2.56 -11.32 19.32
CA TRP A 493 -3.42 -10.31 18.72
C TRP A 493 -3.98 -10.72 17.36
N ASP A 494 -3.41 -11.77 16.76
CA ASP A 494 -3.80 -12.29 15.46
C ASP A 494 -4.92 -13.33 15.61
N ASP A 495 -5.78 -13.42 14.61
CA ASP A 495 -6.96 -14.29 14.60
C ASP A 495 -6.99 -15.13 13.33
N MET A 496 -7.23 -16.44 13.47
CA MET A 496 -7.36 -17.35 12.34
C MET A 496 -8.74 -18.00 12.30
N SER A 497 -9.29 -18.16 11.11
CA SER A 497 -10.51 -18.93 10.85
C SER A 497 -10.21 -20.10 9.92
N LEU A 498 -10.86 -21.24 10.13
CA LEU A 498 -10.63 -22.47 9.35
C LEU A 498 -11.90 -22.90 8.64
N TYR A 499 -11.80 -23.01 7.32
CA TYR A 499 -12.85 -23.44 6.42
C TYR A 499 -12.46 -24.76 5.76
N ARG A 500 -13.44 -25.65 5.66
CA ARG A 500 -13.33 -26.89 4.90
C ARG A 500 -13.78 -26.67 3.47
N SER A 501 -12.95 -27.04 2.51
CA SER A 501 -13.38 -27.24 1.12
C SER A 501 -13.76 -28.71 0.91
N GLY A 502 -15.06 -28.96 0.85
CA GLY A 502 -15.67 -30.27 0.64
C GLY A 502 -16.92 -30.16 -0.24
N LYS A 503 -17.76 -31.20 -0.29
CA LYS A 503 -19.07 -31.12 -0.97
C LYS A 503 -19.90 -29.96 -0.43
N ASP A 504 -19.87 -29.82 0.90
CA ASP A 504 -20.37 -28.66 1.62
C ASP A 504 -19.20 -27.89 2.23
N SER A 505 -19.06 -26.62 1.84
CA SER A 505 -18.15 -25.68 2.50
C SER A 505 -18.69 -25.31 3.88
N VAL A 506 -17.85 -25.52 4.89
CA VAL A 506 -18.22 -25.33 6.30
C VAL A 506 -17.10 -24.55 7.00
N LEU A 507 -17.48 -23.50 7.73
CA LEU A 507 -16.63 -22.86 8.73
C LEU A 507 -16.49 -23.81 9.92
N ILE A 508 -15.32 -24.37 10.14
CA ILE A 508 -15.05 -25.31 11.24
C ILE A 508 -14.63 -24.55 12.49
N LEU A 509 -13.69 -23.60 12.35
CA LEU A 509 -13.20 -22.77 13.45
C LEU A 509 -13.48 -21.31 13.11
N PRO A 510 -14.41 -20.64 13.81
CA PRO A 510 -14.74 -19.24 13.53
C PRO A 510 -13.64 -18.28 13.98
N ASN A 511 -12.92 -18.63 15.04
CA ASN A 511 -11.72 -17.95 15.50
C ASN A 511 -10.83 -18.91 16.30
N THR A 512 -9.52 -18.88 16.09
CA THR A 512 -8.54 -19.64 16.87
C THR A 512 -7.14 -19.03 16.72
N GLN A 513 -6.32 -19.24 17.74
CA GLN A 513 -4.87 -18.99 17.75
C GLN A 513 -4.08 -20.30 17.88
N SER A 514 -4.78 -21.42 18.13
CA SER A 514 -4.17 -22.71 18.40
C SER A 514 -3.79 -23.42 17.10
N LYS A 515 -2.48 -23.53 16.84
CA LYS A 515 -1.93 -24.41 15.81
C LYS A 515 -2.49 -25.83 15.95
N LEU A 516 -2.53 -26.34 17.18
CA LEU A 516 -2.99 -27.70 17.47
C LEU A 516 -4.43 -27.91 17.05
N ASP A 517 -5.31 -26.93 17.27
CA ASP A 517 -6.71 -27.02 16.89
C ASP A 517 -6.85 -27.07 15.37
N ILE A 518 -6.15 -26.17 14.66
CA ILE A 518 -6.19 -26.11 13.19
C ILE A 518 -5.71 -27.44 12.61
N LEU A 519 -4.52 -27.89 13.01
CA LEU A 519 -3.94 -29.12 12.47
C LEU A 519 -4.77 -30.34 12.86
N ALA A 520 -5.25 -30.44 14.11
CA ALA A 520 -6.12 -31.54 14.53
C ALA A 520 -7.41 -31.57 13.71
N LYS A 521 -8.06 -30.42 13.46
CA LYS A 521 -9.25 -30.36 12.60
C LYS A 521 -8.94 -30.75 11.16
N ILE A 522 -7.81 -30.33 10.60
CA ILE A 522 -7.39 -30.78 9.27
C ILE A 522 -7.22 -32.30 9.24
N ARG A 523 -6.56 -32.90 10.24
CA ARG A 523 -6.35 -34.35 10.33
C ARG A 523 -7.67 -35.12 10.50
N ASP A 524 -8.45 -34.77 11.51
CA ASP A 524 -9.56 -35.58 12.02
C ASP A 524 -10.87 -35.44 11.23
N THR A 525 -10.96 -34.45 10.33
CA THR A 525 -12.15 -34.27 9.49
C THR A 525 -12.28 -35.42 8.49
N LYS A 526 -13.47 -36.02 8.39
CA LYS A 526 -13.79 -37.08 7.43
C LYS A 526 -13.54 -36.62 5.98
N LYS A 527 -12.68 -37.35 5.26
CA LYS A 527 -12.25 -37.01 3.89
C LYS A 527 -13.29 -37.29 2.83
N GLU A 528 -13.20 -36.55 1.75
CA GLU A 528 -14.08 -36.62 0.59
C GLU A 528 -13.31 -36.29 -0.70
N ASN A 529 -13.93 -36.56 -1.87
CA ASN A 529 -13.30 -36.42 -3.18
C ASN A 529 -13.88 -35.26 -4.01
N ASN A 530 -14.87 -34.54 -3.47
CA ASN A 530 -15.50 -33.39 -4.12
C ASN A 530 -15.18 -32.15 -3.30
N PHE A 531 -14.65 -31.12 -3.95
CA PHE A 531 -14.20 -29.89 -3.30
C PHE A 531 -14.95 -28.69 -3.85
N ASN A 532 -15.15 -27.66 -3.04
CA ASN A 532 -15.79 -26.41 -3.44
C ASN A 532 -14.98 -25.22 -2.91
N PHE A 533 -13.82 -25.00 -3.54
CA PHE A 533 -12.87 -23.93 -3.23
C PHE A 533 -13.46 -22.55 -3.49
N GLY A 534 -14.32 -22.43 -4.51
CA GLY A 534 -15.06 -21.23 -4.83
C GLY A 534 -15.94 -20.77 -3.68
N LYS A 535 -16.85 -21.64 -3.22
CA LYS A 535 -17.79 -21.31 -2.12
C LYS A 535 -17.07 -21.05 -0.81
N SER A 536 -16.13 -21.92 -0.42
CA SER A 536 -15.36 -21.75 0.82
C SER A 536 -14.50 -20.49 0.79
N GLY A 537 -13.85 -20.21 -0.34
CA GLY A 537 -13.12 -18.97 -0.59
C GLY A 537 -13.97 -17.73 -0.46
N PHE A 538 -15.13 -17.70 -1.13
CA PHE A 538 -16.02 -16.55 -1.08
C PHE A 538 -16.57 -16.29 0.33
N GLN A 539 -16.90 -17.35 1.07
CA GLN A 539 -17.29 -17.25 2.49
C GLN A 539 -16.18 -16.67 3.36
N ALA A 540 -14.94 -17.13 3.16
CA ALA A 540 -13.77 -16.62 3.86
C ALA A 540 -13.51 -15.15 3.53
N LEU A 541 -13.49 -14.78 2.25
CA LEU A 541 -13.34 -13.40 1.80
C LEU A 541 -14.43 -12.48 2.37
N SER A 542 -15.69 -12.94 2.33
CA SER A 542 -16.83 -12.18 2.88
C SER A 542 -16.70 -11.94 4.39
N LYS A 543 -16.11 -12.88 5.14
CA LYS A 543 -15.84 -12.68 6.56
C LYS A 543 -14.67 -11.72 6.75
N LEU A 544 -13.58 -11.88 6.00
CA LEU A 544 -12.39 -11.02 6.06
C LEU A 544 -12.68 -9.56 5.66
N SER A 545 -13.61 -9.31 4.73
CA SER A 545 -13.97 -7.95 4.28
C SER A 545 -14.51 -7.09 5.42
N THR A 546 -15.11 -7.71 6.44
CA THR A 546 -15.63 -7.01 7.64
C THR A 546 -14.52 -6.48 8.55
N HIS A 547 -13.30 -7.00 8.44
CA HIS A 547 -12.16 -6.63 9.30
C HIS A 547 -11.47 -5.34 8.82
N VAL A 548 -10.93 -4.62 9.80
CA VAL A 548 -10.06 -3.45 9.58
C VAL A 548 -8.67 -3.82 10.07
N GLY A 549 -7.69 -3.76 9.16
CA GLY A 549 -6.34 -4.24 9.38
C GLY A 549 -5.90 -5.33 8.40
N PRO A 550 -4.67 -5.84 8.56
CA PRO A 550 -4.08 -6.84 7.69
C PRO A 550 -4.95 -8.08 7.64
N LYS A 551 -5.12 -8.61 6.43
CA LYS A 551 -5.97 -9.77 6.21
C LYS A 551 -5.48 -10.58 5.02
N ALA A 552 -5.65 -11.89 5.09
CA ALA A 552 -5.25 -12.78 4.00
C ALA A 552 -6.14 -14.03 3.95
N LEU A 553 -6.42 -14.48 2.73
CA LEU A 553 -6.98 -15.80 2.47
C LEU A 553 -5.84 -16.73 2.08
N ILE A 554 -5.78 -17.92 2.69
CA ILE A 554 -4.78 -18.94 2.37
C ILE A 554 -5.49 -20.24 2.05
N TYR A 555 -5.22 -20.78 0.87
CA TYR A 555 -5.63 -22.13 0.48
C TYR A 555 -4.53 -23.14 0.85
N LEU A 556 -4.91 -24.25 1.47
CA LEU A 556 -4.04 -25.42 1.73
C LEU A 556 -4.49 -26.57 0.82
N VAL A 557 -3.71 -26.89 -0.21
CA VAL A 557 -4.17 -27.74 -1.32
C VAL A 557 -3.11 -28.73 -1.76
N SER A 558 -3.53 -29.78 -2.49
CA SER A 558 -2.65 -30.81 -3.04
C SER A 558 -2.81 -30.98 -4.56
N ASP A 559 -2.24 -32.05 -5.12
CA ASP A 559 -2.38 -32.42 -6.53
C ASP A 559 -3.86 -32.67 -6.94
N GLU A 560 -4.76 -32.93 -5.98
CA GLU A 560 -6.20 -33.20 -6.23
C GLU A 560 -7.01 -31.94 -6.56
N ALA A 561 -6.51 -30.75 -6.26
CA ALA A 561 -7.24 -29.52 -6.57
C ALA A 561 -7.37 -29.26 -8.09
N GLY A 562 -8.54 -28.85 -8.55
CA GLY A 562 -8.81 -28.58 -9.97
C GLY A 562 -10.02 -27.66 -10.20
N GLU A 563 -10.29 -27.36 -11.48
CA GLU A 563 -11.29 -26.36 -11.90
C GLU A 563 -12.71 -26.66 -11.39
N GLN A 564 -13.05 -27.95 -11.19
CA GLN A 564 -14.36 -28.36 -10.68
C GLN A 564 -14.69 -27.73 -9.31
N GLY A 565 -13.67 -27.38 -8.53
CA GLY A 565 -13.87 -26.71 -7.24
C GLY A 565 -14.29 -25.24 -7.33
N PHE A 566 -14.34 -24.65 -8.52
CA PHE A 566 -14.70 -23.24 -8.76
C PHE A 566 -15.99 -23.07 -9.58
N LEU A 567 -16.79 -24.13 -9.75
CA LEU A 567 -18.03 -24.06 -10.53
C LEU A 567 -19.08 -23.11 -9.92
N GLN A 568 -19.20 -23.08 -8.59
CA GLN A 568 -20.20 -22.23 -7.92
C GLN A 568 -19.75 -20.76 -7.84
N TYR A 569 -18.46 -20.54 -7.59
CA TYR A 569 -17.83 -19.23 -7.61
C TYR A 569 -16.51 -19.34 -8.35
N SER A 570 -16.42 -18.64 -9.49
CA SER A 570 -15.25 -18.66 -10.36
C SER A 570 -14.03 -17.99 -9.70
N LYS A 571 -12.84 -18.29 -10.20
CA LYS A 571 -11.60 -17.62 -9.78
C LYS A 571 -11.68 -16.11 -9.98
N THR A 572 -12.18 -15.66 -11.13
CA THR A 572 -12.40 -14.24 -11.45
C THR A 572 -13.26 -13.55 -10.38
N ARG A 573 -14.39 -14.18 -10.00
CA ARG A 573 -15.28 -13.64 -8.97
C ARG A 573 -14.59 -13.46 -7.62
N LEU A 574 -13.75 -14.42 -7.22
CA LEU A 574 -12.96 -14.34 -6.00
C LEU A 574 -11.91 -13.22 -6.08
N VAL A 575 -11.18 -13.12 -7.19
CA VAL A 575 -10.15 -12.10 -7.43
C VAL A 575 -10.75 -10.70 -7.37
N GLU A 576 -11.87 -10.45 -8.04
CA GLU A 576 -12.50 -9.12 -8.06
C GLU A 576 -12.99 -8.70 -6.68
N PHE A 577 -13.60 -9.62 -5.92
CA PHE A 577 -14.02 -9.37 -4.54
C PHE A 577 -12.80 -9.10 -3.64
N ALA A 578 -11.75 -9.93 -3.76
CA ALA A 578 -10.52 -9.79 -3.01
C ALA A 578 -9.82 -8.45 -3.29
N LYS A 579 -9.71 -8.04 -4.56
CA LYS A 579 -9.15 -6.73 -4.97
C LYS A 579 -9.98 -5.55 -4.45
N SER A 580 -11.31 -5.68 -4.43
CA SER A 580 -12.20 -4.64 -3.90
C SER A 580 -11.98 -4.37 -2.40
N HIS A 581 -11.40 -5.35 -1.68
CA HIS A 581 -11.12 -5.26 -0.25
C HIS A 581 -9.63 -5.35 0.11
N MET A 582 -8.73 -5.33 -0.88
CA MET A 582 -7.27 -5.47 -0.71
C MET A 582 -6.88 -6.74 0.09
N ILE A 583 -7.53 -7.86 -0.19
CA ILE A 583 -7.25 -9.15 0.46
C ILE A 583 -6.32 -9.96 -0.46
N PRO A 584 -5.03 -10.15 -0.13
CA PRO A 584 -4.19 -11.08 -0.87
C PRO A 584 -4.66 -12.53 -0.68
N ILE A 585 -4.61 -13.30 -1.76
CA ILE A 585 -4.89 -14.73 -1.77
C ILE A 585 -3.58 -15.47 -1.91
N TYR A 586 -3.28 -16.33 -0.94
CA TYR A 586 -2.14 -17.23 -0.95
C TYR A 586 -2.60 -18.66 -1.20
N VAL A 587 -1.71 -19.45 -1.79
CA VAL A 587 -1.90 -20.88 -1.98
C VAL A 587 -0.66 -21.59 -1.47
N LEU A 588 -0.84 -22.42 -0.45
CA LEU A 588 0.19 -23.32 0.07
C LEU A 588 -0.06 -24.70 -0.50
N TYR A 589 0.91 -25.17 -1.28
CA TYR A 589 0.78 -26.35 -2.11
C TYR A 589 1.61 -27.50 -1.57
N VAL A 590 0.97 -28.65 -1.39
CA VAL A 590 1.61 -29.90 -1.01
C VAL A 590 1.40 -30.93 -2.11
N GLY A 591 2.36 -31.05 -3.01
CA GLY A 591 2.25 -31.96 -4.15
C GLY A 591 3.51 -31.98 -4.99
N LYS A 592 3.54 -32.87 -5.99
CA LYS A 592 4.68 -33.01 -6.90
C LYS A 592 4.43 -32.39 -8.27
N ASN A 593 3.17 -32.12 -8.62
CA ASN A 593 2.80 -31.56 -9.92
C ASN A 593 3.00 -30.03 -9.95
N LEU A 594 4.19 -29.58 -10.33
CA LEU A 594 4.50 -28.15 -10.44
C LEU A 594 3.73 -27.43 -11.56
N GLU A 595 3.13 -28.14 -12.51
CA GLU A 595 2.26 -27.53 -13.54
C GLU A 595 1.02 -26.87 -12.91
N LYS A 596 0.64 -27.27 -11.69
CA LYS A 596 -0.43 -26.62 -10.91
C LYS A 596 -0.10 -25.19 -10.48
N LYS A 597 1.16 -24.75 -10.59
CA LYS A 597 1.54 -23.37 -10.28
C LYS A 597 0.74 -22.37 -11.11
N GLN A 598 0.69 -22.55 -12.44
CA GLN A 598 -0.03 -21.63 -13.32
C GLN A 598 -1.53 -21.60 -13.00
N PHE A 599 -2.13 -22.75 -12.70
CA PHE A 599 -3.54 -22.86 -12.34
C PHE A 599 -3.90 -22.00 -11.11
N TRP A 600 -3.00 -21.89 -10.13
CA TRP A 600 -3.21 -21.12 -8.91
C TRP A 600 -2.68 -19.68 -9.00
N SER A 601 -1.72 -19.40 -9.88
CA SER A 601 -1.24 -18.04 -10.17
C SER A 601 -2.38 -17.10 -10.56
N ASP A 602 -3.38 -17.58 -11.30
CA ASP A 602 -4.58 -16.80 -11.68
C ASP A 602 -5.37 -16.23 -10.49
N LEU A 603 -5.27 -16.84 -9.31
CA LEU A 603 -5.87 -16.34 -8.06
C LEU A 603 -4.92 -15.47 -7.25
N THR A 604 -3.64 -15.86 -7.20
CA THR A 604 -2.66 -15.29 -6.26
C THR A 604 -2.05 -14.00 -6.80
N GLU A 605 -1.55 -13.99 -8.04
CA GLU A 605 -0.83 -12.87 -8.62
C GLU A 605 -1.70 -11.60 -8.74
N PRO A 606 -2.95 -11.65 -9.23
CA PRO A 606 -3.78 -10.45 -9.36
C PRO A 606 -4.19 -9.80 -8.02
N THR A 607 -4.07 -10.55 -6.91
CA THR A 607 -4.42 -10.09 -5.57
C THR A 607 -3.20 -9.67 -4.74
N GLY A 608 -1.99 -9.78 -5.30
CA GLY A 608 -0.73 -9.51 -4.59
C GLY A 608 -0.27 -10.63 -3.66
N GLY A 609 -0.98 -11.76 -3.63
CA GLY A 609 -0.56 -12.95 -2.88
C GLY A 609 0.41 -13.83 -3.66
N LYS A 610 0.70 -15.03 -3.14
CA LYS A 610 1.68 -15.95 -3.73
C LYS A 610 1.22 -17.40 -3.70
N TRP A 611 1.67 -18.16 -4.70
CA TRP A 611 1.71 -19.61 -4.65
C TRP A 611 3.05 -20.07 -4.04
N ILE A 612 3.00 -20.89 -3.00
CA ILE A 612 4.16 -21.36 -2.23
C ILE A 612 4.13 -22.89 -2.19
N LEU A 613 5.21 -23.51 -2.64
CA LEU A 613 5.45 -24.94 -2.46
C LEU A 613 5.87 -25.21 -1.02
N LEU A 614 5.24 -26.16 -0.34
CA LEU A 614 5.66 -26.60 0.99
C LEU A 614 6.64 -27.77 0.87
N ASP A 615 7.93 -27.47 0.97
CA ASP A 615 9.03 -28.45 0.89
C ASP A 615 9.88 -28.52 2.18
N GLY A 616 9.64 -27.62 3.13
CA GLY A 616 10.32 -27.53 4.42
C GLY A 616 11.51 -26.56 4.46
N GLU A 617 11.97 -26.09 3.29
CA GLU A 617 13.19 -25.28 3.15
C GLU A 617 12.97 -24.00 2.33
N GLY A 618 11.76 -23.76 1.80
CA GLY A 618 11.43 -22.68 0.89
C GLY A 618 10.81 -21.42 1.50
N GLU A 619 10.00 -20.74 0.67
CA GLU A 619 9.38 -19.43 0.94
C GLU A 619 8.36 -19.46 2.11
N GLU A 620 7.90 -20.63 2.54
CA GLU A 620 6.93 -20.77 3.63
C GLU A 620 7.45 -20.27 4.98
N ARG A 621 8.78 -20.21 5.16
CA ARG A 621 9.41 -19.72 6.39
C ARG A 621 9.15 -18.23 6.61
N ASP A 622 9.01 -17.47 5.52
CA ASP A 622 8.77 -16.02 5.54
C ASP A 622 7.30 -15.67 5.30
N LEU A 623 6.39 -16.66 5.38
CA LEU A 623 4.97 -16.48 5.14
C LEU A 623 4.37 -15.43 6.08
N TYR A 624 4.64 -15.50 7.39
CA TYR A 624 4.08 -14.55 8.36
C TYR A 624 4.42 -13.11 7.98
N GLN A 625 5.70 -12.84 7.69
CA GLN A 625 6.15 -11.51 7.32
C GLN A 625 5.53 -11.05 5.99
N SER A 626 5.41 -11.97 5.02
CA SER A 626 4.73 -11.70 3.75
C SER A 626 3.27 -11.27 3.95
N LEU A 627 2.54 -11.94 4.83
CA LEU A 627 1.16 -11.55 5.17
C LEU A 627 1.13 -10.22 5.92
N ARG A 628 2.02 -10.04 6.89
CA ARG A 628 2.07 -8.84 7.75
C ARG A 628 2.38 -7.57 6.99
N ASN A 629 3.10 -7.68 5.87
CA ASN A 629 3.44 -6.59 4.97
C ASN A 629 2.24 -6.11 4.11
N HIS A 630 1.07 -6.77 4.17
CA HIS A 630 -0.16 -6.33 3.50
C HIS A 630 -0.99 -5.45 4.44
N PHE A 631 -0.70 -4.15 4.43
CA PHE A 631 -1.33 -3.18 5.31
C PHE A 631 -2.70 -2.71 4.79
N ASP A 632 -3.60 -2.43 5.72
CA ASP A 632 -4.82 -1.67 5.47
C ASP A 632 -4.50 -0.17 5.50
N ASN A 633 -4.53 0.46 4.32
CA ASN A 633 -4.19 1.88 4.14
C ASN A 633 -5.42 2.81 4.18
N ARG A 634 -6.54 2.37 4.75
CA ARG A 634 -7.71 3.23 4.93
C ARG A 634 -7.42 4.43 5.82
N TYR A 635 -8.14 5.50 5.54
CA TYR A 635 -8.24 6.69 6.37
C TYR A 635 -9.56 6.64 7.12
N ILE A 636 -9.52 6.74 8.45
CA ILE A 636 -10.75 6.92 9.24
C ILE A 636 -10.89 8.40 9.56
N LEU A 637 -11.77 9.07 8.82
CA LEU A 637 -12.09 10.48 9.03
C LEU A 637 -13.11 10.56 10.17
N SER A 638 -12.74 11.18 11.29
CA SER A 638 -13.63 11.30 12.45
C SER A 638 -13.96 12.77 12.72
N TYR A 639 -15.25 13.04 12.84
CA TYR A 639 -15.79 14.36 13.17
C TYR A 639 -16.97 14.22 14.12
N LYS A 640 -17.32 15.31 14.78
CA LYS A 640 -18.49 15.39 15.63
C LYS A 640 -19.56 16.16 14.85
N THR A 641 -20.72 15.55 14.65
CA THR A 641 -21.82 16.20 13.93
C THR A 641 -22.55 17.20 14.82
N ASP A 642 -23.05 18.27 14.20
CA ASP A 642 -23.96 19.25 14.83
C ASP A 642 -25.44 18.86 14.67
N ILE A 643 -25.72 17.72 14.02
CA ILE A 643 -27.07 17.21 13.83
C ILE A 643 -27.64 16.71 15.18
N SER A 644 -28.82 17.23 15.55
CA SER A 644 -29.51 16.80 16.77
C SER A 644 -29.85 15.30 16.73
N PRO A 645 -29.61 14.54 17.82
CA PRO A 645 -30.10 13.17 17.99
C PRO A 645 -31.62 13.03 17.85
N ASP A 646 -32.39 14.09 18.10
CA ASP A 646 -33.86 14.09 17.98
C ASP A 646 -34.34 13.92 16.54
N LEU A 647 -33.47 14.14 15.54
CA LEU A 647 -33.76 13.99 14.13
C LEU A 647 -33.64 12.53 13.66
N VAL A 648 -33.94 11.55 14.53
CA VAL A 648 -33.89 10.11 14.25
C VAL A 648 -34.54 9.80 12.90
N ASN A 649 -33.88 8.96 12.09
CA ASN A 649 -34.32 8.59 10.75
C ASN A 649 -34.35 9.73 9.71
N ARG A 650 -33.78 10.89 10.02
CA ARG A 650 -33.46 11.90 9.00
C ARG A 650 -32.22 11.46 8.23
N TYR A 651 -32.29 11.53 6.90
CA TYR A 651 -31.12 11.30 6.05
C TYR A 651 -30.21 12.53 6.09
N ILE A 652 -28.92 12.29 6.29
CA ILE A 652 -27.85 13.27 6.26
C ILE A 652 -26.95 12.96 5.07
N LYS A 653 -26.85 13.91 4.14
CA LYS A 653 -25.94 13.81 3.00
C LYS A 653 -24.52 14.12 3.47
N LEU A 654 -23.58 13.33 2.97
CA LEU A 654 -22.15 13.51 3.19
C LEU A 654 -21.41 13.68 1.88
N VAL A 655 -20.51 14.65 1.87
CA VAL A 655 -19.51 14.83 0.82
C VAL A 655 -18.14 14.89 1.46
N VAL A 656 -17.18 14.18 0.88
CA VAL A 656 -15.78 14.27 1.27
C VAL A 656 -14.98 14.73 0.08
N ASP A 657 -14.24 15.81 0.24
CA ASP A 657 -13.23 16.25 -0.70
C ASP A 657 -11.83 15.95 -0.14
N VAL A 658 -10.88 15.70 -1.04
CA VAL A 658 -9.46 15.58 -0.72
C VAL A 658 -8.61 16.30 -1.76
N GLU A 659 -7.54 16.94 -1.32
CA GLU A 659 -6.55 17.56 -2.22
C GLU A 659 -5.14 17.14 -1.81
N HIS A 660 -4.42 16.44 -2.70
CA HIS A 660 -3.06 15.96 -2.45
C HIS A 660 -2.22 16.13 -3.72
N ARG A 661 -1.01 16.67 -3.59
CA ARG A 661 -0.11 16.96 -4.74
C ARG A 661 -0.79 17.73 -5.90
N ASN A 662 -1.66 18.69 -5.58
CA ASN A 662 -2.48 19.48 -6.52
C ASN A 662 -3.50 18.66 -7.33
N VAL A 663 -3.79 17.45 -6.89
CA VAL A 663 -4.83 16.60 -7.48
C VAL A 663 -5.98 16.50 -6.49
N LYS A 664 -7.21 16.63 -7.00
CA LYS A 664 -8.42 16.60 -6.18
C LYS A 664 -9.13 15.26 -6.30
N GLY A 665 -9.75 14.81 -5.22
CA GLY A 665 -10.68 13.69 -5.19
C GLY A 665 -11.94 14.12 -4.46
N LYS A 666 -13.06 13.47 -4.81
CA LYS A 666 -14.36 13.72 -4.19
C LYS A 666 -15.13 12.42 -4.12
N ASP A 667 -15.89 12.22 -3.05
CA ASP A 667 -16.93 11.20 -2.99
C ASP A 667 -18.16 11.69 -2.22
N GLU A 668 -19.30 11.05 -2.46
CA GLU A 668 -20.55 11.33 -1.76
C GLU A 668 -21.21 10.06 -1.25
N ALA A 669 -21.85 10.19 -0.09
CA ALA A 669 -22.59 9.13 0.58
C ALA A 669 -23.64 9.77 1.51
N GLY A 670 -24.23 8.99 2.41
CA GLY A 670 -24.97 9.54 3.54
C GLY A 670 -25.28 8.51 4.59
N TYR A 671 -25.94 8.94 5.66
CA TYR A 671 -26.41 8.08 6.73
C TYR A 671 -27.76 8.56 7.25
N PHE A 672 -28.46 7.70 7.98
CA PHE A 672 -29.65 8.09 8.74
C PHE A 672 -29.24 8.35 10.19
N VAL A 673 -29.73 9.43 10.79
CA VAL A 673 -29.53 9.69 12.23
C VAL A 673 -30.00 8.46 13.01
N PRO A 674 -29.11 7.82 13.79
CA PRO A 674 -29.44 6.59 14.52
C PRO A 674 -30.43 6.89 15.64
N ALA A 675 -31.10 5.84 16.13
CA ALA A 675 -31.81 5.96 17.40
C ALA A 675 -30.78 6.12 18.54
N PRO A 676 -31.12 6.84 19.62
CA PRO A 676 -30.25 7.03 20.78
C PRO A 676 -29.77 5.74 21.44
#